data_AF-A0A840V690-F1
#
_entry.id   AF-A0A840V690-F1
#
_cell.length_a   1.000
_cell.length_b   1.000
_cell.length_c   1.000
_cell.angle_alpha   90.00
_cell.angle_beta   90.00
_cell.angle_gamma   90.00
#
_symmetry.space_group_name_H-M   'P 1'
#
loop_
_entity.id
_entity.type
_entity.pdbx_description
1 polymer ?
#
loop_
_entity_poly.entity_id
_entity_poly.type
_entity_poly.pdbx_seq_one_letter_code
_entity_poly.pdbx_strand_id
1 'polypeptide(L)'
;MKSLLRRSLLIGLPILIFLAGWWFGLPSSPSELSHADQESSTVWTCSMHPQIRQPEPGLCPICNMDLIPLRDEVRGGLRELTVSPEAAALLDLRVSPVVRAPAEAEVRLFGRIDYDERRISTITARAGGRLDRLFVDFTGAQVRKGDHLAEIYSPDLLVAQRELIEARRAYETSGADAPAARETRRRWLDASREKLRLLQFSDTQIAAIESATQPSDHLTLYAPQSGIVTDKFATEGQYIKTGDPLFKVADLSQVWLRLEAYERDLQWLRYAQDIVFTVEALPGRTFHGRIAFIDPEIDPMRRVARVRVNVDNPDLTLKPGMFAEAIAKSDTAADGRVLDPSLAGKWISPMHPEIVKDGPGQCDICGMDLVPAEQLGFVPNTAQAQEPLLIPTSAVLLTGERAIVYLRRNSSPEEGPTFEGREIVLGPRVGDHYLVEDGLEAGDLVVTRGAFKLDSELQIKARPSMMNPNAGLEEHPAGTASAELSGAWTPIPRHLDRLLRHPDPAGLAALRHLVQDLDPATLPTSEQALWQEFSRRLLNQLTLASREISQRPTAATQRIASAIEDAGRHLGLPYAPEPAPTADPTALAELRVALDAYFPLAKALAEDDDTSSRDAAQNFAQAAPSLSSSSLTAATDLSTRRSAFKEISAALITRIRETGLDAVGNAYVVHCPMAFGNSGADWLSDQPTVHNPYFGDAMLSCGSVTETLSVAPRPEGR
;
A
#
# COMPACT_ATOMS: atom_id res chain seq x y z
N MET A 1 56.26 13.24 -55.54
CA MET A 1 57.70 13.52 -55.40
C MET A 1 58.24 12.63 -54.28
N LYS A 2 59.01 11.57 -54.60
CA LYS A 2 60.49 11.48 -54.41
C LYS A 2 60.89 11.88 -52.97
N SER A 3 61.44 11.05 -52.08
CA SER A 3 62.39 9.91 -52.16
C SER A 3 62.34 9.15 -50.80
N LEU A 4 62.14 7.84 -50.71
CA LEU A 4 63.11 6.74 -50.85
C LEU A 4 64.51 6.96 -50.21
N LEU A 5 64.87 5.97 -49.37
CA LEU A 5 66.22 5.48 -48.99
C LEU A 5 67.01 6.19 -47.88
N ARG A 6 67.04 5.57 -46.68
CA ARG A 6 68.18 4.72 -46.27
C ARG A 6 68.02 4.07 -44.87
N ARG A 7 68.19 2.74 -44.87
CA ARG A 7 68.91 1.91 -43.87
C ARG A 7 68.15 1.43 -42.62
N SER A 8 67.43 0.34 -42.83
CA SER A 8 67.46 -0.84 -41.97
C SER A 8 68.83 -1.52 -42.01
N LEU A 9 69.54 -1.59 -40.87
CA LEU A 9 70.47 -2.66 -40.50
C LEU A 9 70.89 -2.46 -39.04
N LEU A 10 70.57 -3.43 -38.18
CA LEU A 10 71.18 -3.80 -36.88
C LEU A 10 70.09 -4.19 -35.86
N ILE A 11 69.47 -5.33 -36.18
CA ILE A 11 68.92 -6.23 -35.19
C ILE A 11 70.10 -6.99 -34.58
N GLY A 12 70.15 -7.05 -33.25
CA GLY A 12 70.99 -7.96 -32.50
C GLY A 12 71.98 -7.24 -31.59
N LEU A 13 71.56 -6.98 -30.34
CA LEU A 13 72.30 -7.27 -29.10
C LEU A 13 71.67 -6.54 -27.87
N PRO A 14 70.54 -7.04 -27.32
CA PRO A 14 70.38 -6.93 -25.87
C PRO A 14 69.86 -8.25 -25.27
N ILE A 15 70.67 -9.31 -25.37
CA ILE A 15 70.45 -10.58 -24.64
C ILE A 15 71.70 -10.97 -23.81
N LEU A 16 72.75 -10.14 -23.74
CA LEU A 16 74.04 -10.56 -23.19
C LEU A 16 74.69 -9.62 -22.16
N ILE A 17 73.90 -8.82 -21.45
CA ILE A 17 74.37 -8.10 -20.24
C ILE A 17 73.31 -8.23 -19.14
N PHE A 18 72.92 -9.47 -18.85
CA PHE A 18 72.14 -9.87 -17.67
C PHE A 18 73.03 -10.50 -16.59
N LEU A 19 74.36 -10.55 -16.74
CA LEU A 19 75.22 -11.28 -15.80
C LEU A 19 76.61 -10.63 -15.62
N ALA A 20 76.67 -9.57 -14.81
CA ALA A 20 77.81 -9.11 -13.99
C ALA A 20 77.38 -7.75 -13.41
N GLY A 21 76.93 -7.64 -12.17
CA GLY A 21 77.75 -7.81 -10.98
C GLY A 21 77.87 -6.44 -10.30
N TRP A 22 77.29 -6.33 -9.10
CA TRP A 22 77.37 -5.23 -8.14
C TRP A 22 78.72 -4.49 -8.06
N TRP A 23 78.71 -3.16 -7.89
CA TRP A 23 79.45 -2.43 -6.83
C TRP A 23 79.23 -0.90 -6.89
N PHE A 24 79.08 -0.25 -5.71
CA PHE A 24 79.02 1.21 -5.41
C PHE A 24 77.67 1.93 -5.68
N GLY A 25 76.89 2.45 -4.71
CA GLY A 25 77.08 2.71 -3.28
C GLY A 25 77.54 4.15 -3.00
N LEU A 26 76.69 4.97 -2.35
CA LEU A 26 76.97 6.14 -1.47
C LEU A 26 75.64 6.92 -1.16
N PRO A 27 75.45 7.57 0.01
CA PRO A 27 75.74 7.18 1.39
C PRO A 27 74.49 7.24 2.32
N SER A 28 74.56 6.54 3.45
CA SER A 28 73.61 6.55 4.56
C SER A 28 74.04 7.52 5.68
N SER A 29 73.09 8.27 6.24
CA SER A 29 73.20 8.93 7.55
C SER A 29 72.08 8.43 8.48
N PRO A 30 72.30 8.33 9.81
CA PRO A 30 71.52 7.44 10.67
C PRO A 30 70.38 8.13 11.46
N SER A 31 69.29 7.37 11.60
CA SER A 31 68.32 7.28 12.72
C SER A 31 67.78 8.55 13.37
N GLU A 32 66.45 8.74 13.24
CA GLU A 32 65.57 9.04 14.38
C GLU A 32 64.28 8.22 14.24
N LEU A 33 63.88 7.60 15.36
CA LEU A 33 62.63 6.86 15.53
C LEU A 33 61.42 7.79 15.41
N SER A 34 60.35 7.38 14.74
CA SER A 34 59.01 7.28 15.36
C SER A 34 57.94 6.72 14.41
N HIS A 35 57.01 6.00 15.05
CA HIS A 35 55.69 5.53 14.61
C HIS A 35 55.63 4.25 13.75
N ALA A 36 55.00 3.26 14.39
CA ALA A 36 54.67 1.94 13.88
C ALA A 36 53.68 2.04 12.70
N ASP A 37 54.01 1.34 11.62
CA ASP A 37 53.02 0.95 10.63
C ASP A 37 52.04 -0.02 11.31
N GLN A 38 50.75 0.35 11.31
CA GLN A 38 49.66 -0.57 11.61
C GLN A 38 49.63 -1.65 10.52
N GLU A 39 50.01 -2.89 10.87
CA GLU A 39 49.68 -4.06 10.07
C GLU A 39 48.16 -4.20 9.98
N SER A 40 47.61 -4.11 8.76
CA SER A 40 46.23 -4.46 8.47
C SER A 40 46.03 -5.96 8.71
N SER A 41 45.40 -6.33 9.82
CA SER A 41 45.06 -7.72 10.12
C SER A 41 44.03 -8.24 9.10
N THR A 42 44.44 -9.18 8.25
CA THR A 42 43.53 -9.82 7.28
C THR A 42 42.56 -10.73 8.04
N VAL A 43 41.29 -10.37 8.06
CA VAL A 43 40.21 -11.18 8.68
C VAL A 43 39.76 -12.27 7.69
N TRP A 44 39.50 -13.49 8.19
CA TRP A 44 39.06 -14.64 7.40
C TRP A 44 37.60 -14.99 7.71
N THR A 45 36.81 -15.34 6.69
CA THR A 45 35.38 -15.67 6.85
C THR A 45 34.93 -16.89 6.02
N CYS A 46 33.83 -17.52 6.41
CA CYS A 46 33.27 -18.70 5.72
C CYS A 46 32.17 -18.28 4.74
N SER A 47 32.22 -18.72 3.48
CA SER A 47 31.23 -18.39 2.44
C SER A 47 29.78 -18.75 2.81
N MET A 48 29.61 -19.85 3.57
CA MET A 48 28.29 -20.31 4.01
C MET A 48 27.87 -19.78 5.39
N HIS A 49 28.83 -19.29 6.19
CA HIS A 49 28.58 -18.79 7.55
C HIS A 49 29.33 -17.47 7.74
N PRO A 50 28.87 -16.37 7.11
CA PRO A 50 29.61 -15.10 7.06
C PRO A 50 29.73 -14.43 8.45
N GLN A 51 28.97 -14.93 9.43
CA GLN A 51 29.02 -14.54 10.83
C GLN A 51 30.35 -14.94 11.50
N ILE A 52 31.04 -15.95 10.96
CA ILE A 52 32.32 -16.40 11.48
C ILE A 52 33.42 -15.53 10.89
N ARG A 53 34.10 -14.77 11.74
CA ARG A 53 35.28 -13.96 11.42
C ARG A 53 36.42 -14.39 12.32
N GLN A 54 37.53 -14.82 11.73
CA GLN A 54 38.72 -15.24 12.47
C GLN A 54 39.93 -14.43 12.02
N PRO A 55 40.88 -14.12 12.92
CA PRO A 55 42.10 -13.40 12.56
C PRO A 55 43.09 -14.29 11.77
N GLU A 56 42.88 -15.61 11.76
CA GLU A 56 43.77 -16.60 11.16
C GLU A 56 43.00 -17.50 10.16
N PRO A 57 43.68 -18.03 9.13
CA PRO A 57 43.09 -19.02 8.24
C PRO A 57 42.77 -20.32 9.00
N GLY A 58 41.66 -20.96 8.67
CA GLY A 58 41.22 -22.17 9.35
C GLY A 58 39.95 -22.76 8.75
N LEU A 59 39.33 -23.68 9.47
CA LEU A 59 38.05 -24.28 9.10
C LEU A 59 36.91 -23.57 9.84
N CYS A 60 35.79 -23.37 9.15
CA CYS A 60 34.57 -22.87 9.78
C CYS A 60 34.08 -23.85 10.86
N PRO A 61 33.81 -23.41 12.10
CA PRO A 61 33.34 -24.28 13.18
C PRO A 61 31.92 -24.82 12.97
N ILE A 62 31.15 -24.27 12.02
CA ILE A 62 29.77 -24.69 11.74
C ILE A 62 29.72 -25.72 10.60
N CYS A 63 30.33 -25.41 9.45
CA CYS A 63 30.28 -26.30 8.26
C CYS A 63 31.61 -26.92 7.87
N ASN A 64 32.67 -26.67 8.62
CA ASN A 64 33.96 -27.33 8.45
C ASN A 64 34.60 -27.14 7.06
N MET A 65 34.27 -26.04 6.37
CA MET A 65 34.88 -25.59 5.11
C MET A 65 35.99 -24.57 5.39
N ASP A 66 36.96 -24.45 4.47
CA ASP A 66 38.06 -23.48 4.57
C ASP A 66 37.55 -22.04 4.61
N LEU A 67 38.12 -21.23 5.51
CA LEU A 67 37.88 -19.80 5.57
C LEU A 67 38.60 -19.09 4.41
N ILE A 68 37.99 -18.03 3.90
CA ILE A 68 38.46 -17.21 2.78
C ILE A 68 38.89 -15.84 3.32
N PRO A 69 40.01 -15.26 2.84
CA PRO A 69 40.49 -13.98 3.35
C PRO A 69 39.60 -12.84 2.85
N LEU A 70 39.18 -11.97 3.77
CA LEU A 70 38.51 -10.71 3.49
C LEU A 70 39.58 -9.67 3.12
N ARG A 71 39.61 -9.22 1.86
CA ARG A 71 40.45 -8.08 1.46
C ARG A 71 39.64 -6.81 1.67
N ASP A 72 39.99 -6.06 2.71
CA ASP A 72 39.38 -4.77 3.02
C ASP A 72 39.94 -3.67 2.13
N GLU A 73 39.24 -3.42 1.02
CA GLU A 73 39.09 -2.04 0.56
C GLU A 73 37.61 -1.70 0.64
N VAL A 74 37.15 -1.36 1.84
CA VAL A 74 35.82 -0.78 2.04
C VAL A 74 35.85 0.64 1.48
N ARG A 75 35.64 0.77 0.18
CA ARG A 75 35.24 2.03 -0.45
C ARG A 75 33.73 1.96 -0.72
N GLY A 76 32.98 2.89 -0.12
CA GLY A 76 31.53 3.01 -0.30
C GLY A 76 30.67 2.45 0.84
N GLY A 77 29.36 2.56 0.68
CA GLY A 77 28.34 2.17 1.66
C GLY A 77 28.30 0.67 1.99
N LEU A 78 27.58 0.32 3.06
CA LEU A 78 27.54 -1.05 3.61
C LEU A 78 27.05 -2.11 2.61
N ARG A 79 26.10 -1.74 1.74
CA ARG A 79 25.54 -2.59 0.67
C ARG A 79 26.01 -2.16 -0.72
N GLU A 80 27.14 -1.46 -0.81
CA GLU A 80 27.67 -0.97 -2.07
C GLU A 80 28.69 -1.95 -2.65
N LEU A 81 28.55 -2.28 -3.93
CA LEU A 81 29.40 -3.19 -4.65
C LEU A 81 29.79 -2.58 -6.00
N THR A 82 31.08 -2.32 -6.16
CA THR A 82 31.68 -1.96 -7.44
C THR A 82 32.09 -3.23 -8.18
N VAL A 83 31.69 -3.35 -9.45
CA VAL A 83 32.08 -4.47 -10.31
C VAL A 83 32.79 -3.95 -11.56
N SER A 84 33.72 -4.75 -12.10
CA SER A 84 34.34 -4.39 -13.38
C SER A 84 33.32 -4.46 -14.52
N PRO A 85 33.50 -3.71 -15.62
CA PRO A 85 32.63 -3.78 -16.79
C PRO A 85 32.48 -5.20 -17.35
N GLU A 86 33.54 -6.00 -17.33
CA GLU A 86 33.55 -7.39 -17.79
C GLU A 86 32.76 -8.29 -16.85
N ALA A 87 32.93 -8.10 -15.53
CA ALA A 87 32.14 -8.82 -14.53
C ALA A 87 30.65 -8.47 -14.65
N ALA A 88 30.29 -7.19 -14.83
CA ALA A 88 28.91 -6.77 -15.08
C ALA A 88 28.31 -7.44 -16.33
N ALA A 89 29.10 -7.58 -17.40
CA ALA A 89 28.68 -8.28 -18.62
C ALA A 89 28.49 -9.79 -18.38
N LEU A 90 29.40 -10.45 -17.67
CA LEU A 90 29.29 -11.87 -17.31
C LEU A 90 28.08 -12.15 -16.38
N LEU A 91 27.74 -11.18 -15.54
CA LEU A 91 26.59 -11.25 -14.65
C LEU A 91 25.25 -11.05 -15.39
N ASP A 92 25.26 -10.58 -16.65
CA ASP A 92 24.09 -10.15 -17.46
C ASP A 92 23.24 -9.12 -16.70
N LEU A 93 23.90 -8.13 -16.11
CA LEU A 93 23.23 -7.06 -15.38
C LEU A 93 22.43 -6.18 -16.33
N ARG A 94 21.13 -6.01 -16.02
CA ARG A 94 20.24 -5.09 -16.72
C ARG A 94 19.56 -4.18 -15.73
N VAL A 95 19.37 -2.93 -16.11
CA VAL A 95 18.72 -1.91 -15.29
C VAL A 95 17.50 -1.34 -15.99
N SER A 96 16.53 -0.90 -15.21
CA SER A 96 15.36 -0.15 -15.65
C SER A 96 15.19 1.08 -14.77
N PRO A 97 14.78 2.23 -15.33
CA PRO A 97 14.43 3.39 -14.52
C PRO A 97 13.17 3.13 -13.69
N VAL A 98 13.14 3.64 -12.47
CA VAL A 98 11.94 3.79 -11.66
C VAL A 98 11.13 4.95 -12.24
N VAL A 99 9.86 4.69 -12.57
CA VAL A 99 8.98 5.67 -13.22
C VAL A 99 7.76 5.94 -12.36
N ARG A 100 7.27 7.18 -12.43
CA ARG A 100 5.89 7.49 -12.02
C ARG A 100 5.01 7.28 -13.24
N ALA A 101 4.01 6.42 -13.09
CA ALA A 101 3.06 6.10 -14.15
C ALA A 101 1.74 5.64 -13.51
N PRO A 102 0.61 5.79 -14.22
CA PRO A 102 -0.65 5.20 -13.79
C PRO A 102 -0.50 3.68 -13.69
N ALA A 103 -0.89 3.15 -12.54
CA ALA A 103 -0.78 1.73 -12.26
C ALA A 103 -2.10 1.05 -12.64
N GLU A 104 -2.17 0.55 -13.88
CA GLU A 104 -3.31 -0.20 -14.40
C GLU A 104 -3.18 -1.70 -14.05
N ALA A 105 -4.10 -2.21 -13.24
CA ALA A 105 -4.23 -3.64 -12.99
C ALA A 105 -5.18 -4.26 -14.02
N GLU A 106 -4.67 -5.18 -14.83
CA GLU A 106 -5.49 -6.02 -15.71
C GLU A 106 -5.73 -7.37 -15.03
N VAL A 107 -6.99 -7.64 -14.68
CA VAL A 107 -7.42 -8.93 -14.13
C VAL A 107 -8.15 -9.71 -15.20
N ARG A 108 -7.58 -10.86 -15.55
CA ARG A 108 -8.20 -11.84 -16.45
C ARG A 108 -9.04 -12.82 -15.66
N LEU A 109 -10.31 -12.88 -16.00
CA LEU A 109 -11.32 -13.71 -15.36
C LEU A 109 -11.90 -14.69 -16.37
N PHE A 110 -12.16 -15.91 -15.93
CA PHE A 110 -12.76 -16.94 -16.77
C PHE A 110 -14.11 -17.34 -16.20
N GLY A 111 -15.03 -17.68 -17.09
CA GLY A 111 -16.36 -18.02 -16.66
C GLY A 111 -17.26 -18.50 -17.78
N ARG A 112 -18.57 -18.39 -17.53
CA ARG A 112 -19.60 -18.82 -18.47
C ARG A 112 -20.84 -17.95 -18.39
N ILE A 113 -21.55 -17.90 -19.49
CA ILE A 113 -22.89 -17.35 -19.56
C ILE A 113 -23.85 -18.30 -18.84
N ASP A 114 -24.76 -17.76 -18.05
CA ASP A 114 -25.79 -18.47 -17.32
C ASP A 114 -27.13 -17.75 -17.40
N TYR A 115 -28.19 -18.45 -17.01
CA TYR A 115 -29.52 -17.88 -16.92
C TYR A 115 -29.59 -16.81 -15.84
N ASP A 116 -30.35 -15.73 -16.09
CA ASP A 116 -30.79 -14.84 -15.00
C ASP A 116 -31.90 -15.55 -14.23
N GLU A 117 -31.58 -16.06 -13.03
CA GLU A 117 -32.53 -16.80 -12.19
C GLU A 117 -33.77 -15.96 -11.83
N ARG A 118 -33.67 -14.63 -11.84
CA ARG A 118 -34.80 -13.72 -11.56
C ARG A 118 -35.82 -13.71 -12.71
N ARG A 119 -35.42 -14.17 -13.90
CA ARG A 119 -36.24 -14.21 -15.12
C ARG A 119 -36.69 -15.63 -15.49
N ILE A 120 -36.51 -16.60 -14.59
CA ILE A 120 -37.02 -17.96 -14.75
C ILE A 120 -38.40 -18.06 -14.09
N SER A 121 -39.39 -18.51 -14.85
CA SER A 121 -40.72 -18.85 -14.32
C SER A 121 -40.93 -20.35 -14.38
N THR A 122 -41.40 -20.93 -13.27
CA THR A 122 -41.86 -22.32 -13.24
C THR A 122 -43.37 -22.34 -13.42
N ILE A 123 -43.82 -23.00 -14.47
CA ILE A 123 -45.24 -23.15 -14.81
C ILE A 123 -45.75 -24.43 -14.16
N THR A 124 -46.70 -24.28 -13.24
CA THR A 124 -47.28 -25.39 -12.49
C THR A 124 -48.71 -25.70 -12.93
N ALA A 125 -49.17 -26.91 -12.61
CA ALA A 125 -50.53 -27.35 -12.81
C ALA A 125 -51.49 -26.58 -11.88
N ARG A 126 -52.52 -25.93 -12.46
CA ARG A 126 -53.56 -25.21 -11.68
C ARG A 126 -54.66 -26.13 -11.14
N ALA A 127 -54.85 -27.27 -11.79
CA ALA A 127 -55.82 -28.28 -11.40
C ALA A 127 -55.24 -29.67 -11.64
N GLY A 128 -55.69 -30.65 -10.85
CA GLY A 128 -55.38 -32.05 -11.08
C GLY A 128 -56.10 -32.59 -12.32
N GLY A 129 -55.44 -33.48 -13.06
CA GLY A 129 -55.97 -34.01 -14.30
C GLY A 129 -54.99 -34.87 -15.08
N ARG A 130 -55.42 -35.36 -16.24
CA ARG A 130 -54.55 -36.06 -17.20
C ARG A 130 -54.10 -35.07 -18.27
N LEU A 131 -52.81 -35.07 -18.59
CA LEU A 131 -52.27 -34.33 -19.74
C LEU A 131 -52.65 -35.07 -21.01
N ASP A 132 -53.54 -34.51 -21.81
CA ASP A 132 -54.02 -35.16 -23.03
C ASP A 132 -53.19 -34.76 -24.24
N ARG A 133 -52.72 -33.51 -24.28
CA ARG A 133 -51.91 -32.98 -25.37
C ARG A 133 -50.89 -31.99 -24.85
N LEU A 134 -49.66 -32.08 -25.35
CA LEU A 134 -48.63 -31.08 -25.17
C LEU A 134 -48.44 -30.33 -26.50
N PHE A 135 -48.65 -29.01 -26.48
CA PHE A 135 -48.33 -28.16 -27.63
C PHE A 135 -46.83 -27.88 -27.70
N VAL A 136 -46.16 -27.91 -26.54
CA VAL A 136 -44.70 -27.80 -26.43
C VAL A 136 -44.14 -29.11 -25.89
N ASP A 137 -43.47 -29.87 -26.76
CA ASP A 137 -43.06 -31.25 -26.52
C ASP A 137 -41.54 -31.44 -26.37
N PHE A 138 -40.72 -30.41 -26.59
CA PHE A 138 -39.26 -30.46 -26.40
C PHE A 138 -38.71 -29.24 -25.63
N THR A 139 -37.56 -29.42 -24.97
CA THR A 139 -36.80 -28.33 -24.34
C THR A 139 -36.05 -27.52 -25.39
N GLY A 140 -35.95 -26.21 -25.20
CA GLY A 140 -35.40 -25.26 -26.18
C GLY A 140 -36.47 -24.61 -27.08
N ALA A 141 -37.73 -25.01 -26.97
CA ALA A 141 -38.84 -24.38 -27.67
C ALA A 141 -39.03 -22.92 -27.20
N GLN A 142 -39.21 -22.00 -28.15
CA GLN A 142 -39.52 -20.60 -27.85
C GLN A 142 -41.03 -20.41 -27.72
N VAL A 143 -41.45 -19.73 -26.65
CA VAL A 143 -42.85 -19.44 -26.35
C VAL A 143 -43.04 -17.95 -26.13
N ARG A 144 -44.17 -17.41 -26.57
CA ARG A 144 -44.62 -16.05 -26.29
C ARG A 144 -45.66 -16.08 -25.18
N LYS A 145 -45.75 -14.98 -24.42
CA LYS A 145 -46.83 -14.81 -23.43
C LYS A 145 -48.19 -15.01 -24.10
N GLY A 146 -48.97 -15.95 -23.59
CA GLY A 146 -50.27 -16.34 -24.13
C GLY A 146 -50.26 -17.52 -25.10
N ASP A 147 -49.12 -18.11 -25.44
CA ASP A 147 -49.07 -19.32 -26.27
C ASP A 147 -49.62 -20.54 -25.52
N HIS A 148 -50.20 -21.48 -26.27
CA HIS A 148 -50.71 -22.74 -25.71
C HIS A 148 -49.54 -23.67 -25.36
N LEU A 149 -49.53 -24.20 -24.14
CA LEU A 149 -48.46 -25.09 -23.67
C LEU A 149 -48.92 -26.55 -23.58
N ALA A 150 -50.06 -26.77 -22.93
CA ALA A 150 -50.60 -28.09 -22.69
C ALA A 150 -52.13 -28.05 -22.56
N GLU A 151 -52.77 -29.18 -22.79
CA GLU A 151 -54.19 -29.41 -22.60
C GLU A 151 -54.39 -30.49 -21.54
N ILE A 152 -55.16 -30.15 -20.50
CA ILE A 152 -55.37 -30.98 -19.31
C ILE A 152 -56.84 -31.38 -19.27
N TYR A 153 -57.12 -32.68 -19.31
CA TYR A 153 -58.43 -33.22 -18.96
C TYR A 153 -58.59 -33.24 -17.44
N SER A 154 -59.58 -32.52 -16.90
CA SER A 154 -59.80 -32.41 -15.46
C SER A 154 -61.27 -32.62 -15.09
N PRO A 155 -61.61 -33.78 -14.49
CA PRO A 155 -62.95 -34.03 -13.98
C PRO A 155 -63.40 -33.01 -12.93
N ASP A 156 -62.49 -32.57 -12.07
CA ASP A 156 -62.80 -31.62 -11.00
C ASP A 156 -63.18 -30.24 -11.56
N LEU A 157 -62.52 -29.82 -12.65
CA LEU A 157 -62.88 -28.60 -13.35
C LEU A 157 -64.21 -28.72 -14.08
N LEU A 158 -64.50 -29.87 -14.68
CA LEU A 158 -65.80 -30.11 -15.32
C LEU A 158 -66.94 -29.91 -14.30
N VAL A 159 -66.78 -30.45 -13.08
CA VAL A 159 -67.75 -30.27 -11.99
C VAL A 159 -67.86 -28.80 -11.58
N ALA A 160 -66.73 -28.12 -11.36
CA ALA A 160 -66.72 -26.71 -10.95
C ALA A 160 -67.34 -25.78 -12.01
N GLN A 161 -67.09 -26.03 -13.29
CA GLN A 161 -67.72 -25.28 -14.40
C GLN A 161 -69.22 -25.54 -14.46
N ARG A 162 -69.65 -26.80 -14.27
CA ARG A 162 -71.08 -27.13 -14.26
C ARG A 162 -71.80 -26.44 -13.13
N GLU A 163 -71.22 -26.40 -11.93
CA GLU A 163 -71.76 -25.65 -10.79
C GLU A 163 -71.96 -24.17 -11.11
N LEU A 164 -70.97 -23.51 -11.72
CA LEU A 164 -71.09 -22.09 -12.11
C LEU A 164 -72.19 -21.86 -13.15
N ILE A 165 -72.26 -22.72 -14.18
CA ILE A 165 -73.28 -22.61 -15.23
C ILE A 165 -74.69 -22.80 -14.67
N GLU A 166 -74.90 -23.77 -13.79
CA GLU A 166 -76.21 -23.99 -13.15
C GLU A 166 -76.55 -22.86 -12.15
N ALA A 167 -75.57 -22.35 -11.40
CA ALA A 167 -75.77 -21.20 -10.52
C ALA A 167 -76.20 -19.95 -11.29
N ARG A 168 -75.58 -19.69 -12.45
CA ARG A 168 -75.98 -18.62 -13.37
C ARG A 168 -77.41 -18.81 -13.87
N ARG A 169 -77.74 -19.99 -14.41
CA ARG A 169 -79.09 -20.27 -14.92
C ARG A 169 -80.16 -20.08 -13.84
N ALA A 170 -79.89 -20.53 -12.63
CA ALA A 170 -80.80 -20.34 -11.50
C ALA A 170 -81.01 -18.86 -11.18
N TYR A 171 -79.96 -18.04 -11.27
CA TYR A 171 -80.02 -16.60 -11.08
C TYR A 171 -80.77 -15.87 -12.22
N GLU A 172 -80.53 -16.24 -13.48
CA GLU A 172 -81.20 -15.65 -14.65
C GLU A 172 -82.71 -15.95 -14.69
N THR A 173 -83.12 -17.14 -14.26
CA THR A 173 -84.54 -17.56 -14.23
C THR A 173 -85.34 -16.87 -13.10
N SER A 174 -84.71 -15.99 -12.30
CA SER A 174 -85.26 -15.36 -11.08
C SER A 174 -86.24 -14.19 -11.27
N GLY A 175 -86.78 -14.03 -12.50
CA GLY A 175 -87.55 -12.85 -12.90
C GLY A 175 -88.76 -12.50 -12.01
N ALA A 176 -89.31 -13.46 -11.26
CA ALA A 176 -90.53 -13.29 -10.45
C ALA A 176 -90.41 -13.69 -8.96
N ASP A 177 -89.20 -13.98 -8.46
CA ASP A 177 -89.03 -14.54 -7.11
C ASP A 177 -88.89 -13.49 -6.00
N ALA A 178 -89.23 -13.87 -4.76
CA ALA A 178 -89.10 -13.03 -3.57
C ALA A 178 -87.64 -12.54 -3.36
N PRO A 179 -87.42 -11.31 -2.83
CA PRO A 179 -86.08 -10.72 -2.68
C PRO A 179 -85.06 -11.62 -1.98
N ALA A 180 -85.49 -12.37 -0.95
CA ALA A 180 -84.64 -13.31 -0.23
C ALA A 180 -84.13 -14.48 -1.11
N ALA A 181 -84.98 -15.00 -2.01
CA ALA A 181 -84.60 -16.10 -2.92
C ALA A 181 -83.66 -15.64 -4.05
N ARG A 182 -83.74 -14.36 -4.44
CA ARG A 182 -82.79 -13.76 -5.39
C ARG A 182 -81.42 -13.57 -4.75
N GLU A 183 -81.37 -13.11 -3.50
CA GLU A 183 -80.13 -12.93 -2.74
C GLU A 183 -79.39 -14.25 -2.49
N THR A 184 -80.09 -15.32 -2.10
CA THR A 184 -79.46 -16.65 -1.92
C THR A 184 -78.81 -17.16 -3.21
N ARG A 185 -79.47 -17.01 -4.36
CA ARG A 185 -78.92 -17.41 -5.67
C ARG A 185 -77.74 -16.55 -6.09
N ARG A 186 -77.78 -15.24 -5.82
CA ARG A 186 -76.63 -14.35 -6.04
C ARG A 186 -75.41 -14.83 -5.26
N ARG A 187 -75.56 -15.15 -3.97
CA ARG A 187 -74.46 -15.69 -3.14
C ARG A 187 -73.93 -17.02 -3.67
N TRP A 188 -74.80 -17.88 -4.20
CA TRP A 188 -74.36 -19.13 -4.82
C TRP A 188 -73.57 -18.89 -6.12
N LEU A 189 -74.01 -17.96 -6.96
CA LEU A 189 -73.27 -17.54 -8.16
C LEU A 189 -71.90 -16.95 -7.79
N ASP A 190 -71.87 -16.04 -6.82
CA ASP A 190 -70.63 -15.40 -6.35
C ASP A 190 -69.68 -16.41 -5.69
N ALA A 191 -70.20 -17.38 -4.91
CA ALA A 191 -69.39 -18.47 -4.36
C ALA A 191 -68.82 -19.40 -5.43
N SER A 192 -69.58 -19.67 -6.50
CA SER A 192 -69.12 -20.48 -7.63
C SER A 192 -68.03 -19.77 -8.43
N ARG A 193 -68.14 -18.44 -8.62
CA ARG A 193 -67.08 -17.61 -9.20
C ARG A 193 -65.82 -17.62 -8.33
N GLU A 194 -65.97 -17.45 -7.02
CA GLU A 194 -64.84 -17.45 -6.09
C GLU A 194 -64.13 -18.81 -6.09
N LYS A 195 -64.86 -19.93 -6.19
CA LYS A 195 -64.26 -21.27 -6.31
C LYS A 195 -63.34 -21.39 -7.53
N LEU A 196 -63.74 -20.91 -8.71
CA LEU A 196 -62.88 -20.92 -9.90
C LEU A 196 -61.70 -19.93 -9.78
N ARG A 197 -61.93 -18.78 -9.13
CA ARG A 197 -60.88 -17.80 -8.86
C ARG A 197 -59.80 -18.36 -7.91
N LEU A 198 -60.20 -19.14 -6.89
CA LEU A 198 -59.27 -19.85 -6.00
C LEU A 198 -58.47 -20.94 -6.73
N LEU A 199 -59.02 -21.50 -7.82
CA LEU A 199 -58.31 -22.37 -8.76
C LEU A 199 -57.45 -21.60 -9.78
N GLN A 200 -57.26 -20.30 -9.56
CA GLN A 200 -56.43 -19.39 -10.37
C GLN A 200 -56.88 -19.26 -11.83
N PHE A 201 -58.19 -19.35 -12.10
CA PHE A 201 -58.74 -18.90 -13.37
C PHE A 201 -58.75 -17.37 -13.43
N SER A 202 -58.41 -16.81 -14.58
CA SER A 202 -58.53 -15.36 -14.81
C SER A 202 -59.99 -14.94 -14.93
N ASP A 203 -60.31 -13.69 -14.61
CA ASP A 203 -61.67 -13.15 -14.74
C ASP A 203 -62.23 -13.31 -16.16
N THR A 204 -61.34 -13.22 -17.17
CA THR A 204 -61.71 -13.46 -18.59
C THR A 204 -62.13 -14.91 -18.85
N GLN A 205 -61.45 -15.88 -18.25
CA GLN A 205 -61.79 -17.29 -18.37
C GLN A 205 -63.07 -17.62 -17.60
N ILE A 206 -63.25 -17.03 -16.41
CA ILE A 206 -64.47 -17.20 -15.62
C ILE A 206 -65.67 -16.64 -16.38
N ALA A 207 -65.56 -15.44 -16.96
CA ALA A 207 -66.61 -14.86 -17.79
C ALA A 207 -66.93 -15.72 -19.04
N ALA A 208 -65.90 -16.29 -19.68
CA ALA A 208 -66.08 -17.20 -20.81
C ALA A 208 -66.85 -18.47 -20.40
N ILE A 209 -66.46 -19.12 -19.29
CA ILE A 209 -67.17 -20.28 -18.71
C ILE A 209 -68.59 -19.92 -18.32
N GLU A 210 -68.77 -18.76 -17.68
CA GLU A 210 -70.08 -18.28 -17.26
C GLU A 210 -71.00 -18.09 -18.47
N SER A 211 -70.51 -17.49 -19.56
CA SER A 211 -71.28 -17.33 -20.80
C SER A 211 -71.55 -18.64 -21.56
N ALA A 212 -70.81 -19.71 -21.27
CA ALA A 212 -70.92 -20.98 -21.97
C ALA A 212 -72.24 -21.72 -21.63
N THR A 213 -72.75 -22.48 -22.61
CA THR A 213 -73.96 -23.31 -22.44
C THR A 213 -73.66 -24.70 -21.88
N GLN A 214 -72.43 -25.20 -22.08
CA GLN A 214 -71.96 -26.51 -21.61
C GLN A 214 -70.56 -26.35 -20.99
N PRO A 215 -70.23 -27.14 -19.95
CA PRO A 215 -68.89 -27.15 -19.36
C PRO A 215 -67.89 -27.85 -20.30
N SER A 216 -66.63 -27.43 -20.28
CA SER A 216 -65.51 -28.06 -20.98
C SER A 216 -64.80 -29.04 -20.04
N ASP A 217 -64.47 -30.22 -20.56
CA ASP A 217 -63.66 -31.23 -19.89
C ASP A 217 -62.15 -31.00 -20.03
N HIS A 218 -61.74 -30.19 -21.02
CA HIS A 218 -60.36 -29.79 -21.26
C HIS A 218 -60.07 -28.36 -20.78
N LEU A 219 -58.88 -28.17 -20.20
CA LEU A 219 -58.29 -26.88 -19.85
C LEU A 219 -56.98 -26.66 -20.63
N THR A 220 -56.93 -25.60 -21.43
CA THR A 220 -55.69 -25.14 -22.05
C THR A 220 -54.86 -24.32 -21.07
N LEU A 221 -53.60 -24.72 -20.88
CA LEU A 221 -52.60 -24.00 -20.12
C LEU A 221 -51.84 -23.05 -21.05
N TYR A 222 -51.71 -21.80 -20.63
CA TYR A 222 -51.06 -20.73 -21.40
C TYR A 222 -49.74 -20.30 -20.77
N ALA A 223 -48.80 -19.84 -21.61
CA ALA A 223 -47.53 -19.29 -21.15
C ALA A 223 -47.71 -17.93 -20.43
N PRO A 224 -47.29 -17.79 -19.15
CA PRO A 224 -47.43 -16.53 -18.40
C PRO A 224 -46.43 -15.46 -18.84
N GLN A 225 -45.30 -15.87 -19.45
CA GLN A 225 -44.25 -15.00 -19.97
C GLN A 225 -43.68 -15.53 -21.28
N SER A 226 -43.05 -14.64 -22.05
CA SER A 226 -42.27 -15.01 -23.23
C SER A 226 -40.89 -15.53 -22.80
N GLY A 227 -40.35 -16.53 -23.50
CA GLY A 227 -39.02 -17.07 -23.21
C GLY A 227 -38.76 -18.40 -23.92
N ILE A 228 -37.76 -19.12 -23.45
CA ILE A 228 -37.38 -20.45 -23.95
C ILE A 228 -37.63 -21.48 -22.85
N VAL A 229 -38.22 -22.62 -23.22
CA VAL A 229 -38.45 -23.73 -22.30
C VAL A 229 -37.12 -24.39 -21.93
N THR A 230 -36.67 -24.25 -20.69
CA THR A 230 -35.41 -24.85 -20.21
C THR A 230 -35.61 -26.30 -19.80
N ASP A 231 -36.70 -26.56 -19.08
CA ASP A 231 -37.03 -27.87 -18.54
C ASP A 231 -38.49 -28.22 -18.85
N LYS A 232 -38.71 -29.48 -19.23
CA LYS A 232 -40.04 -30.06 -19.42
C LYS A 232 -40.19 -31.26 -18.48
N PHE A 233 -41.04 -31.11 -17.48
CA PHE A 233 -41.34 -32.17 -16.51
C PHE A 233 -42.58 -32.98 -16.90
N ALA A 234 -43.46 -32.39 -17.71
CA ALA A 234 -44.71 -32.97 -18.16
C ALA A 234 -44.52 -33.92 -19.36
N THR A 235 -45.24 -35.05 -19.32
CA THR A 235 -45.35 -36.00 -20.44
C THR A 235 -46.81 -36.21 -20.84
N GLU A 236 -47.09 -36.38 -22.14
CA GLU A 236 -48.44 -36.72 -22.60
C GLU A 236 -48.92 -38.05 -21.97
N GLY A 237 -50.18 -38.09 -21.56
CA GLY A 237 -50.81 -39.21 -20.86
C GLY A 237 -50.58 -39.21 -19.34
N GLN A 238 -49.68 -38.39 -18.81
CA GLN A 238 -49.38 -38.35 -17.38
C GLN A 238 -50.53 -37.73 -16.57
N TYR A 239 -50.83 -38.32 -15.41
CA TYR A 239 -51.69 -37.71 -14.41
C TYR A 239 -50.88 -36.78 -13.51
N ILE A 240 -51.37 -35.55 -13.36
CA ILE A 240 -50.74 -34.47 -12.58
C ILE A 240 -51.68 -33.98 -11.47
N LYS A 241 -51.09 -33.46 -10.41
CA LYS A 241 -51.78 -32.83 -9.28
C LYS A 241 -51.59 -31.31 -9.32
N THR A 242 -52.48 -30.59 -8.67
CA THR A 242 -52.33 -29.13 -8.49
C THR A 242 -51.00 -28.82 -7.81
N GLY A 243 -50.24 -27.90 -8.39
CA GLY A 243 -48.91 -27.51 -7.93
C GLY A 243 -47.75 -28.26 -8.58
N ASP A 244 -47.99 -29.36 -9.30
CA ASP A 244 -46.92 -30.08 -9.99
C ASP A 244 -46.26 -29.19 -11.05
N PRO A 245 -44.91 -29.11 -11.11
CA PRO A 245 -44.22 -28.35 -12.14
C PRO A 245 -44.37 -29.03 -13.49
N LEU A 246 -44.70 -28.26 -14.52
CA LEU A 246 -44.91 -28.76 -15.89
C LEU A 246 -43.77 -28.30 -16.80
N PHE A 247 -43.45 -27.01 -16.76
CA PHE A 247 -42.40 -26.39 -17.59
C PHE A 247 -41.61 -25.38 -16.78
N LYS A 248 -40.34 -25.17 -17.13
CA LYS A 248 -39.59 -23.95 -16.77
C LYS A 248 -39.34 -23.14 -18.03
N VAL A 249 -39.63 -21.86 -17.97
CA VAL A 249 -39.43 -20.91 -19.07
C VAL A 249 -38.48 -19.82 -18.59
N ALA A 250 -37.39 -19.63 -19.32
CA ALA A 250 -36.41 -18.57 -19.04
C ALA A 250 -36.47 -17.49 -20.13
N ASP A 251 -36.51 -16.23 -19.72
CA ASP A 251 -36.29 -15.10 -20.62
C ASP A 251 -34.78 -14.82 -20.74
N LEU A 252 -34.25 -14.97 -21.96
CA LEU A 252 -32.83 -14.82 -22.28
C LEU A 252 -32.45 -13.41 -22.78
N SER A 253 -33.38 -12.44 -22.74
CA SER A 253 -33.09 -11.05 -23.13
C SER A 253 -32.04 -10.39 -22.24
N GLN A 254 -31.86 -10.90 -21.03
CA GLN A 254 -30.71 -10.62 -20.15
C GLN A 254 -30.15 -11.94 -19.65
N VAL A 255 -28.83 -12.00 -19.55
CA VAL A 255 -28.10 -13.18 -19.07
C VAL A 255 -27.10 -12.77 -18.02
N TRP A 256 -26.69 -13.74 -17.20
CA TRP A 256 -25.61 -13.54 -16.25
C TRP A 256 -24.31 -14.05 -16.84
N LEU A 257 -23.26 -13.24 -16.75
CA LEU A 257 -21.91 -13.72 -16.91
C LEU A 257 -21.37 -14.06 -15.52
N ARG A 258 -21.14 -15.36 -15.27
CA ARG A 258 -20.57 -15.87 -14.01
C ARG A 258 -19.09 -16.13 -14.22
N LEU A 259 -18.26 -15.30 -13.60
CA LEU A 259 -16.81 -15.34 -13.62
C LEU A 259 -16.27 -15.92 -12.31
N GLU A 260 -15.07 -16.49 -12.37
CA GLU A 260 -14.32 -16.97 -11.21
C GLU A 260 -13.08 -16.08 -11.03
N ALA A 261 -12.98 -15.43 -9.87
CA ALA A 261 -11.87 -14.58 -9.50
C ALA A 261 -11.03 -15.25 -8.40
N TYR A 262 -9.71 -15.32 -8.58
CA TYR A 262 -8.82 -15.81 -7.54
C TYR A 262 -8.75 -14.83 -6.38
N GLU A 263 -8.51 -15.33 -5.17
CA GLU A 263 -8.40 -14.53 -3.94
C GLU A 263 -7.46 -13.32 -4.06
N ARG A 264 -6.30 -13.51 -4.70
CA ARG A 264 -5.30 -12.44 -4.92
C ARG A 264 -5.80 -11.30 -5.84
N ASP A 265 -6.78 -11.60 -6.70
CA ASP A 265 -7.28 -10.67 -7.71
C ASP A 265 -8.49 -9.87 -7.17
N LEU A 266 -9.12 -10.32 -6.07
CA LEU A 266 -10.26 -9.63 -5.44
C LEU A 266 -9.95 -8.22 -4.98
N GLN A 267 -8.69 -7.93 -4.64
CA GLN A 267 -8.27 -6.57 -4.26
C GLN A 267 -8.52 -5.56 -5.40
N TRP A 268 -8.54 -6.00 -6.66
CA TRP A 268 -8.74 -5.17 -7.84
C TRP A 268 -10.19 -5.10 -8.32
N LEU A 269 -11.06 -6.00 -7.86
CA LEU A 269 -12.44 -6.09 -8.31
C LEU A 269 -13.38 -5.32 -7.37
N ARG A 270 -14.24 -4.47 -7.95
CA ARG A 270 -15.23 -3.70 -7.19
C ARG A 270 -16.63 -3.84 -7.78
N TYR A 271 -17.63 -3.58 -6.95
CA TYR A 271 -19.02 -3.50 -7.38
C TYR A 271 -19.20 -2.37 -8.42
N ALA A 272 -20.05 -2.57 -9.41
CA ALA A 272 -20.34 -1.63 -10.52
C ALA A 272 -19.16 -1.31 -11.47
N GLN A 273 -18.00 -1.93 -11.25
CA GLN A 273 -16.86 -1.84 -12.16
C GLN A 273 -17.23 -2.39 -13.55
N ASP A 274 -16.79 -1.67 -14.59
CA ASP A 274 -16.94 -2.09 -15.99
C ASP A 274 -15.96 -3.22 -16.33
N ILE A 275 -16.46 -4.21 -17.06
CA ILE A 275 -15.65 -5.30 -17.59
C ILE A 275 -15.92 -5.49 -19.07
N VAL A 276 -14.85 -5.84 -19.80
CA VAL A 276 -14.94 -6.23 -21.21
C VAL A 276 -14.78 -7.73 -21.28
N PHE A 277 -15.65 -8.42 -22.01
CA PHE A 277 -15.54 -9.85 -22.17
C PHE A 277 -15.74 -10.30 -23.62
N THR A 278 -15.19 -11.47 -23.91
CA THR A 278 -15.35 -12.16 -25.18
C THR A 278 -15.87 -13.56 -24.93
N VAL A 279 -16.54 -14.13 -25.92
CA VAL A 279 -17.11 -15.48 -25.85
C VAL A 279 -16.46 -16.31 -26.93
N GLU A 280 -15.96 -17.49 -26.57
CA GLU A 280 -15.22 -18.35 -27.51
C GLU A 280 -16.07 -18.75 -28.73
N ALA A 281 -17.38 -18.90 -28.54
CA ALA A 281 -18.34 -19.19 -29.61
C ALA A 281 -18.53 -18.03 -30.61
N LEU A 282 -18.11 -16.80 -30.29
CA LEU A 282 -18.29 -15.59 -31.08
C LEU A 282 -16.96 -14.80 -31.17
N PRO A 283 -15.93 -15.34 -31.86
CA PRO A 283 -14.62 -14.71 -31.91
C PRO A 283 -14.67 -13.34 -32.57
N GLY A 284 -13.90 -12.38 -32.04
CA GLY A 284 -13.80 -11.01 -32.58
C GLY A 284 -14.92 -10.06 -32.17
N ARG A 285 -15.92 -10.52 -31.40
CA ARG A 285 -16.91 -9.65 -30.77
C ARG A 285 -16.56 -9.42 -29.30
N THR A 286 -16.57 -8.15 -28.90
CA THR A 286 -16.41 -7.72 -27.50
C THR A 286 -17.76 -7.30 -26.95
N PHE A 287 -18.03 -7.72 -25.73
CA PHE A 287 -19.21 -7.36 -24.97
C PHE A 287 -18.79 -6.61 -23.71
N HIS A 288 -19.69 -5.79 -23.19
CA HIS A 288 -19.49 -5.01 -21.98
C HIS A 288 -20.50 -5.44 -20.93
N GLY A 289 -20.12 -5.36 -19.67
CA GLY A 289 -21.02 -5.60 -18.55
C GLY A 289 -20.47 -4.99 -17.27
N ARG A 290 -21.33 -4.81 -16.27
CA ARG A 290 -20.93 -4.30 -14.95
C ARG A 290 -21.01 -5.38 -13.89
N ILE A 291 -20.02 -5.42 -13.01
CA ILE A 291 -20.01 -6.34 -11.87
C ILE A 291 -21.19 -6.01 -10.96
N ALA A 292 -22.10 -6.98 -10.81
CA ALA A 292 -23.33 -6.85 -10.04
C ALA A 292 -23.27 -7.52 -8.68
N PHE A 293 -22.36 -8.48 -8.50
CA PHE A 293 -22.21 -9.17 -7.23
C PHE A 293 -20.86 -9.87 -7.20
N ILE A 294 -20.16 -9.78 -6.06
CA ILE A 294 -18.97 -10.56 -5.76
C ILE A 294 -19.34 -11.41 -4.54
N ASP A 295 -19.21 -12.72 -4.68
CA ASP A 295 -19.54 -13.68 -3.62
C ASP A 295 -18.69 -13.39 -2.36
N PRO A 296 -19.31 -13.15 -1.19
CA PRO A 296 -18.55 -12.92 0.05
C PRO A 296 -17.83 -14.18 0.54
N GLU A 297 -18.22 -15.35 0.04
CA GLU A 297 -17.58 -16.63 0.37
C GLU A 297 -16.62 -17.08 -0.74
N ILE A 298 -15.42 -17.49 -0.34
CA ILE A 298 -14.43 -18.09 -1.24
C ILE A 298 -14.62 -19.60 -1.21
N ASP A 299 -14.72 -20.24 -2.38
CA ASP A 299 -14.73 -21.70 -2.50
C ASP A 299 -13.43 -22.26 -1.87
N PRO A 300 -13.50 -23.06 -0.78
CA PRO A 300 -12.32 -23.49 -0.04
C PRO A 300 -11.45 -24.47 -0.83
N MET A 301 -12.01 -25.14 -1.84
CA MET A 301 -11.31 -26.12 -2.66
C MET A 301 -10.63 -25.47 -3.86
N ARG A 302 -11.29 -24.50 -4.50
CA ARG A 302 -10.75 -23.80 -5.69
C ARG A 302 -10.03 -22.48 -5.36
N ARG A 303 -10.23 -21.92 -4.16
CA ARG A 303 -9.73 -20.59 -3.73
C ARG A 303 -10.14 -19.47 -4.69
N VAL A 304 -11.37 -19.56 -5.20
CA VAL A 304 -11.98 -18.55 -6.07
C VAL A 304 -13.28 -18.02 -5.45
N ALA A 305 -13.56 -16.74 -5.67
CA ALA A 305 -14.88 -16.16 -5.44
C ALA A 305 -15.62 -16.02 -6.77
N ARG A 306 -16.94 -16.18 -6.74
CA ARG A 306 -17.77 -16.01 -7.92
C ARG A 306 -18.11 -14.54 -8.12
N VAL A 307 -17.89 -14.05 -9.33
CA VAL A 307 -18.22 -12.68 -9.73
C VAL A 307 -19.32 -12.74 -10.77
N ARG A 308 -20.46 -12.12 -10.46
CA ARG A 308 -21.62 -12.07 -11.35
C ARG A 308 -21.70 -10.71 -12.02
N VAL A 309 -21.90 -10.74 -13.33
CA VAL A 309 -22.05 -9.56 -14.17
C VAL A 309 -23.40 -9.65 -14.89
N ASN A 310 -24.15 -8.55 -14.88
CA ASN A 310 -25.39 -8.43 -15.64
C ASN A 310 -25.05 -8.06 -17.09
N VAL A 311 -25.59 -8.80 -18.06
CA VAL A 311 -25.32 -8.59 -19.48
C VAL A 311 -26.64 -8.53 -20.26
N ASP A 312 -26.79 -7.48 -21.06
CA ASP A 312 -27.91 -7.36 -22.00
C ASP A 312 -27.70 -8.27 -23.23
N ASN A 313 -28.75 -8.99 -23.62
CA ASN A 313 -28.72 -9.94 -24.72
C ASN A 313 -29.95 -9.75 -25.65
N PRO A 314 -30.15 -8.56 -26.23
CA PRO A 314 -31.33 -8.26 -27.04
C PRO A 314 -31.44 -9.15 -28.30
N ASP A 315 -30.30 -9.52 -28.89
CA ASP A 315 -30.25 -10.35 -30.09
C ASP A 315 -30.31 -11.86 -29.80
N LEU A 316 -30.40 -12.27 -28.53
CA LEU A 316 -30.40 -13.68 -28.09
C LEU A 316 -29.18 -14.48 -28.61
N THR A 317 -28.06 -13.81 -28.84
CA THR A 317 -26.83 -14.43 -29.37
C THR A 317 -26.04 -15.12 -28.27
N LEU A 318 -26.06 -14.58 -27.05
CA LEU A 318 -25.43 -15.17 -25.89
C LEU A 318 -26.31 -16.30 -25.36
N LYS A 319 -25.80 -17.52 -25.37
CA LYS A 319 -26.51 -18.70 -24.88
C LYS A 319 -25.89 -19.18 -23.56
N PRO A 320 -26.73 -19.52 -22.56
CA PRO A 320 -26.24 -20.16 -21.34
C PRO A 320 -25.38 -21.38 -21.63
N GLY A 321 -24.28 -21.52 -20.89
CA GLY A 321 -23.26 -22.55 -21.06
C GLY A 321 -22.08 -22.16 -21.95
N MET A 322 -22.14 -21.04 -22.68
CA MET A 322 -20.98 -20.54 -23.44
C MET A 322 -19.85 -20.10 -22.50
N PHE A 323 -18.61 -20.46 -22.83
CA PHE A 323 -17.41 -20.00 -22.12
C PHE A 323 -17.08 -18.57 -22.49
N ALA A 324 -16.70 -17.79 -21.48
CA ALA A 324 -16.35 -16.39 -21.63
C ALA A 324 -15.04 -16.08 -20.90
N GLU A 325 -14.23 -15.24 -21.53
CA GLU A 325 -13.04 -14.62 -20.95
C GLU A 325 -13.34 -13.14 -20.76
N ALA A 326 -13.18 -12.65 -19.55
CA ALA A 326 -13.39 -11.26 -19.18
C ALA A 326 -12.09 -10.63 -18.72
N ILE A 327 -11.95 -9.35 -19.01
CA ILE A 327 -10.85 -8.50 -18.60
C ILE A 327 -11.46 -7.36 -17.80
N ALA A 328 -11.13 -7.31 -16.51
CA ALA A 328 -11.42 -6.18 -15.65
C ALA A 328 -10.17 -5.30 -15.57
N LYS A 329 -10.32 -4.03 -15.92
CA LYS A 329 -9.25 -3.03 -15.75
C LYS A 329 -9.54 -2.19 -14.53
N SER A 330 -8.54 -2.01 -13.69
CA SER A 330 -8.61 -1.17 -12.50
C SER A 330 -7.44 -0.21 -12.50
N ASP A 331 -7.71 1.08 -12.58
CA ASP A 331 -6.69 2.08 -12.31
C ASP A 331 -6.44 2.09 -10.80
N THR A 332 -5.22 2.36 -10.36
CA THR A 332 -4.91 2.37 -8.93
C THR A 332 -4.30 3.69 -8.51
N ALA A 333 -4.80 4.24 -7.40
CA ALA A 333 -4.25 5.43 -6.78
C ALA A 333 -2.91 5.09 -6.09
N ALA A 334 -2.14 6.12 -5.71
CA ALA A 334 -0.85 5.94 -5.03
C ALA A 334 -0.94 5.13 -3.72
N ASP A 335 -2.13 5.08 -3.11
CA ASP A 335 -2.43 4.31 -1.90
C ASP A 335 -2.93 2.88 -2.19
N GLY A 336 -2.91 2.44 -3.46
CA GLY A 336 -3.31 1.10 -3.89
C GLY A 336 -4.82 0.86 -4.01
N ARG A 337 -5.67 1.89 -3.84
CA ARG A 337 -7.13 1.77 -4.01
C ARG A 337 -7.54 1.89 -5.48
N VAL A 338 -8.65 1.24 -5.85
CA VAL A 338 -9.17 1.23 -7.22
C VAL A 338 -9.80 2.57 -7.58
N LEU A 339 -9.29 3.19 -8.64
CA LEU A 339 -9.83 4.35 -9.33
C LEU A 339 -10.67 3.86 -10.52
N ASP A 340 -11.91 4.29 -10.61
CA ASP A 340 -12.69 4.27 -11.85
C ASP A 340 -13.10 5.72 -12.16
N PRO A 341 -12.45 6.37 -13.14
CA PRO A 341 -12.75 7.76 -13.49
C PRO A 341 -14.22 7.98 -13.88
N SER A 342 -14.92 6.95 -14.36
CA SER A 342 -16.32 7.04 -14.78
C SER A 342 -17.30 7.11 -13.61
N LEU A 343 -16.88 6.62 -12.43
CA LEU A 343 -17.70 6.54 -11.22
C LEU A 343 -17.33 7.60 -10.17
N ALA A 344 -16.28 8.39 -10.40
CA ALA A 344 -15.87 9.46 -9.50
C ALA A 344 -17.00 10.51 -9.32
N GLY A 345 -17.40 10.75 -8.07
CA GLY A 345 -18.48 11.68 -7.73
C GLY A 345 -19.88 11.22 -8.15
N LYS A 346 -20.06 9.95 -8.57
CA LYS A 346 -21.36 9.39 -8.93
C LYS A 346 -22.03 8.68 -7.75
N TRP A 347 -23.33 8.49 -7.88
CA TRP A 347 -24.19 7.80 -6.93
C TRP A 347 -24.71 6.51 -7.56
N ILE A 348 -24.52 5.38 -6.88
CA ILE A 348 -24.76 4.04 -7.39
C ILE A 348 -25.79 3.34 -6.51
N SER A 349 -26.68 2.53 -7.10
CA SER A 349 -27.59 1.69 -6.32
C SER A 349 -26.83 0.49 -5.72
N PRO A 350 -27.02 0.16 -4.43
CA PRO A 350 -26.41 -1.03 -3.83
C PRO A 350 -26.88 -2.37 -4.43
N MET A 351 -28.02 -2.38 -5.14
CA MET A 351 -28.63 -3.61 -5.68
C MET A 351 -28.67 -3.66 -7.21
N HIS A 352 -28.46 -2.53 -7.88
CA HIS A 352 -28.57 -2.38 -9.33
C HIS A 352 -27.35 -1.61 -9.85
N PRO A 353 -26.23 -2.27 -10.18
CA PRO A 353 -24.99 -1.61 -10.62
C PRO A 353 -25.20 -0.82 -11.93
N GLU A 354 -26.22 -1.19 -12.71
CA GLU A 354 -26.62 -0.49 -13.92
C GLU A 354 -27.17 0.93 -13.68
N ILE A 355 -27.59 1.25 -12.44
CA ILE A 355 -28.15 2.56 -12.08
C ILE A 355 -27.08 3.43 -11.44
N VAL A 356 -26.53 4.34 -12.24
CA VAL A 356 -25.55 5.35 -11.84
C VAL A 356 -26.13 6.74 -12.13
N LYS A 357 -26.13 7.64 -11.14
CA LYS A 357 -26.62 9.02 -11.27
C LYS A 357 -25.57 10.03 -10.79
N ASP A 358 -25.72 11.28 -11.23
CA ASP A 358 -24.77 12.37 -10.90
C ASP A 358 -24.96 12.95 -9.49
N GLY A 359 -26.04 12.57 -8.80
CA GLY A 359 -26.38 13.13 -7.49
C GLY A 359 -27.22 12.17 -6.66
N PRO A 360 -27.47 12.53 -5.39
CA PRO A 360 -28.29 11.73 -4.49
C PRO A 360 -29.71 11.57 -5.04
N GLY A 361 -30.29 10.40 -4.82
CA GLY A 361 -31.63 10.06 -5.32
C GLY A 361 -31.99 8.62 -5.02
N GLN A 362 -33.05 8.12 -5.66
CA GLN A 362 -33.50 6.74 -5.53
C GLN A 362 -33.26 5.95 -6.82
N CYS A 363 -33.09 4.63 -6.66
CA CYS A 363 -32.98 3.68 -7.74
C CYS A 363 -34.31 3.52 -8.49
N ASP A 364 -34.28 3.55 -9.82
CA ASP A 364 -35.49 3.47 -10.67
C ASP A 364 -36.10 2.05 -10.70
N ILE A 365 -35.36 1.04 -10.25
CA ILE A 365 -35.80 -0.36 -10.26
C ILE A 365 -36.34 -0.78 -8.88
N CYS A 366 -35.61 -0.52 -7.81
CA CYS A 366 -35.97 -0.99 -6.46
C CYS A 366 -36.43 0.10 -5.49
N GLY A 367 -36.30 1.39 -5.84
CA GLY A 367 -36.72 2.52 -5.01
C GLY A 367 -35.83 2.82 -3.79
N MET A 368 -34.70 2.13 -3.63
CA MET A 368 -33.76 2.40 -2.52
C MET A 368 -32.88 3.63 -2.79
N ASP A 369 -32.40 4.25 -1.73
CA ASP A 369 -31.48 5.38 -1.81
C ASP A 369 -30.15 4.96 -2.45
N LEU A 370 -29.65 5.80 -3.35
CA LEU A 370 -28.34 5.64 -3.95
C LEU A 370 -27.26 5.97 -2.91
N VAL A 371 -26.12 5.31 -3.01
CA VAL A 371 -24.94 5.57 -2.17
C VAL A 371 -23.83 6.19 -3.02
N PRO A 372 -23.00 7.08 -2.45
CA PRO A 372 -21.86 7.63 -3.16
C PRO A 372 -20.87 6.52 -3.50
N ALA A 373 -20.28 6.56 -4.70
CA ALA A 373 -19.33 5.55 -5.17
C ALA A 373 -18.15 5.35 -4.19
N GLU A 374 -17.78 6.39 -3.45
CA GLU A 374 -16.71 6.35 -2.45
C GLU A 374 -16.98 5.37 -1.30
N GLN A 375 -18.26 5.16 -0.93
CA GLN A 375 -18.63 4.15 0.08
C GLN A 375 -18.48 2.72 -0.45
N LEU A 376 -18.48 2.53 -1.78
CA LEU A 376 -18.30 1.25 -2.43
C LEU A 376 -16.82 0.95 -2.75
N GLY A 377 -15.91 1.77 -2.24
CA GLY A 377 -14.46 1.56 -2.32
C GLY A 377 -13.78 2.20 -3.53
N PHE A 378 -14.45 3.12 -4.23
CA PHE A 378 -13.85 3.94 -5.28
C PHE A 378 -13.20 5.20 -4.68
N VAL A 379 -12.07 5.63 -5.24
CA VAL A 379 -11.44 6.90 -4.84
C VAL A 379 -11.92 8.00 -5.79
N PRO A 380 -12.28 9.21 -5.29
CA PRO A 380 -12.59 10.32 -6.17
C PRO A 380 -11.35 10.69 -6.99
N ASN A 381 -11.53 10.94 -8.29
CA ASN A 381 -10.49 11.46 -9.17
C ASN A 381 -10.13 12.89 -8.72
N THR A 382 -9.32 13.00 -7.68
CA THR A 382 -8.66 14.25 -7.35
C THR A 382 -7.52 14.39 -8.35
N ALA A 383 -7.51 15.50 -9.09
CA ALA A 383 -6.49 15.87 -10.08
C ALA A 383 -5.07 16.06 -9.48
N GLN A 384 -4.81 15.48 -8.31
CA GLN A 384 -3.60 15.58 -7.50
C GLN A 384 -3.16 14.23 -6.92
N ALA A 385 -3.81 13.10 -7.24
CA ALA A 385 -3.24 11.79 -6.91
C ALA A 385 -1.97 11.61 -7.74
N GLN A 386 -0.81 11.92 -7.14
CA GLN A 386 0.49 11.80 -7.78
C GLN A 386 0.68 10.35 -8.21
N GLU A 387 1.05 10.13 -9.48
CA GLU A 387 1.22 8.79 -10.01
C GLU A 387 2.19 7.97 -9.13
N PRO A 388 1.83 6.71 -8.78
CA PRO A 388 2.67 5.87 -7.95
C PRO A 388 4.02 5.59 -8.61
N LEU A 389 5.04 5.34 -7.78
CA LEU A 389 6.32 4.82 -8.26
C LEU A 389 6.17 3.33 -8.59
N LEU A 390 6.57 2.95 -9.79
CA LEU A 390 6.50 1.58 -10.27
C LEU A 390 7.90 1.01 -10.52
N ILE A 391 8.08 -0.24 -10.11
CA ILE A 391 9.26 -1.05 -10.43
C ILE A 391 8.88 -2.41 -11.00
N PRO A 392 9.67 -2.96 -11.94
CA PRO A 392 9.44 -4.31 -12.43
C PRO A 392 9.54 -5.35 -11.31
N THR A 393 8.65 -6.34 -11.32
CA THR A 393 8.68 -7.48 -10.38
C THR A 393 10.01 -8.23 -10.38
N SER A 394 10.71 -8.26 -11.51
CA SER A 394 12.03 -8.88 -11.66
C SER A 394 13.17 -8.16 -10.92
N ALA A 395 12.99 -6.89 -10.55
CA ALA A 395 13.99 -6.12 -9.81
C ALA A 395 13.97 -6.40 -8.30
N VAL A 396 12.89 -7.00 -7.80
CA VAL A 396 12.63 -7.17 -6.38
C VAL A 396 13.13 -8.53 -5.90
N LEU A 397 13.96 -8.52 -4.85
CA LEU A 397 14.32 -9.70 -4.08
C LEU A 397 13.49 -9.72 -2.78
N LEU A 398 12.62 -10.71 -2.64
CA LEU A 398 11.77 -10.87 -1.45
C LEU A 398 12.42 -11.82 -0.43
N THR A 399 12.47 -11.41 0.84
CA THR A 399 12.86 -12.27 1.97
C THR A 399 11.83 -12.17 3.10
N GLY A 400 10.85 -13.06 3.07
CA GLY A 400 9.71 -12.98 4.00
C GLY A 400 8.94 -11.68 3.79
N GLU A 401 9.01 -10.78 4.77
CA GLU A 401 8.34 -9.47 4.74
C GLU A 401 9.18 -8.34 4.09
N ARG A 402 10.49 -8.56 3.88
CA ARG A 402 11.39 -7.52 3.37
C ARG A 402 11.55 -7.60 1.85
N ALA A 403 11.63 -6.45 1.23
CA ALA A 403 11.93 -6.31 -0.19
C ALA A 403 13.24 -5.55 -0.37
N ILE A 404 14.16 -6.12 -1.15
CA ILE A 404 15.45 -5.51 -1.47
C ILE A 404 15.55 -5.34 -2.98
N VAL A 405 16.03 -4.18 -3.42
CA VAL A 405 16.34 -3.86 -4.81
C VAL A 405 17.78 -3.37 -4.90
N TYR A 406 18.42 -3.54 -6.05
CA TYR A 406 19.76 -3.01 -6.29
C TYR A 406 19.68 -1.82 -7.23
N LEU A 407 20.24 -0.68 -6.84
CA LEU A 407 20.30 0.52 -7.66
C LEU A 407 21.68 0.67 -8.28
N ARG A 408 21.74 1.09 -9.54
CA ARG A 408 22.99 1.53 -10.17
C ARG A 408 23.28 2.98 -9.76
N ARG A 409 24.43 3.20 -9.14
CA ARG A 409 24.93 4.53 -8.77
C ARG A 409 25.74 5.13 -9.91
N ASN A 410 25.69 6.46 -10.02
CA ASN A 410 26.59 7.19 -10.93
C ASN A 410 28.01 7.05 -10.42
N SER A 411 28.83 6.35 -11.19
CA SER A 411 30.23 6.04 -10.90
C SER A 411 31.11 6.71 -11.95
N SER A 412 32.29 7.19 -11.55
CA SER A 412 33.29 7.71 -12.49
C SER A 412 33.67 6.61 -13.49
N PRO A 413 33.91 6.94 -14.79
CA PRO A 413 34.19 5.94 -15.82
C PRO A 413 35.37 5.00 -15.54
N GLU A 414 36.27 5.41 -14.66
CA GLU A 414 37.50 4.69 -14.30
C GLU A 414 37.29 3.60 -13.23
N GLU A 415 36.23 3.67 -12.41
CA GLU A 415 36.01 2.77 -11.28
C GLU A 415 35.07 1.58 -11.60
N GLY A 416 34.41 1.60 -12.77
CA GLY A 416 33.42 0.60 -13.15
C GLY A 416 32.03 0.84 -12.53
N PRO A 417 30.98 0.13 -12.99
CA PRO A 417 29.63 0.36 -12.49
C PRO A 417 29.47 -0.06 -11.02
N THR A 418 28.98 0.87 -10.20
CA THR A 418 28.68 0.64 -8.79
C THR A 418 27.20 0.38 -8.54
N PHE A 419 26.90 -0.58 -7.67
CA PHE A 419 25.55 -0.98 -7.30
C PHE A 419 25.32 -0.90 -5.80
N GLU A 420 24.19 -0.34 -5.37
CA GLU A 420 23.81 -0.21 -3.96
C GLU A 420 22.56 -1.06 -3.69
N GLY A 421 22.65 -1.99 -2.74
CA GLY A 421 21.50 -2.72 -2.23
C GLY A 421 20.64 -1.85 -1.31
N ARG A 422 19.34 -1.81 -1.58
CA ARG A 422 18.36 -0.97 -0.89
C ARG A 422 17.13 -1.74 -0.46
N GLU A 423 16.84 -1.68 0.84
CA GLU A 423 15.57 -2.18 1.37
C GLU A 423 14.46 -1.15 1.14
N ILE A 424 13.33 -1.60 0.61
CA ILE A 424 12.22 -0.74 0.19
C ILE A 424 10.89 -1.28 0.73
N VAL A 425 9.87 -0.41 0.76
CA VAL A 425 8.51 -0.80 1.11
C VAL A 425 7.66 -0.88 -0.15
N LEU A 426 7.15 -2.07 -0.43
CA LEU A 426 6.29 -2.33 -1.57
C LEU A 426 4.82 -2.17 -1.21
N GLY A 427 4.08 -1.53 -2.11
CA GLY A 427 2.63 -1.58 -2.17
C GLY A 427 2.14 -2.84 -2.90
N PRO A 428 0.87 -2.88 -3.31
CA PRO A 428 0.31 -4.03 -4.00
C PRO A 428 0.96 -4.26 -5.37
N ARG A 429 0.92 -5.50 -5.84
CA ARG A 429 1.44 -5.90 -7.17
C ARG A 429 0.45 -5.59 -8.27
N VAL A 430 0.81 -4.75 -9.22
CA VAL A 430 -0.01 -4.36 -10.36
C VAL A 430 0.60 -4.91 -11.64
N GLY A 431 0.01 -5.99 -12.17
CA GLY A 431 0.53 -6.71 -13.33
C GLY A 431 1.95 -7.23 -13.11
N ASP A 432 2.88 -6.78 -13.97
CA ASP A 432 4.31 -7.12 -13.91
C ASP A 432 5.15 -6.13 -13.09
N HIS A 433 4.50 -5.21 -12.38
CA HIS A 433 5.14 -4.19 -11.55
C HIS A 433 4.69 -4.26 -10.08
N TYR A 434 5.50 -3.73 -9.19
CA TYR A 434 5.12 -3.40 -7.82
C TYR A 434 5.01 -1.89 -7.67
N LEU A 435 4.03 -1.45 -6.88
CA LEU A 435 4.03 -0.08 -6.35
C LEU A 435 5.12 0.03 -5.28
N VAL A 436 5.79 1.17 -5.25
CA VAL A 436 6.77 1.51 -4.22
C VAL A 436 6.22 2.64 -3.37
N GLU A 437 6.09 2.38 -2.07
CA GLU A 437 5.61 3.37 -1.10
C GLU A 437 6.77 4.13 -0.47
N ASP A 438 7.90 3.46 -0.22
CA ASP A 438 9.07 4.08 0.40
C ASP A 438 10.39 3.43 -0.07
N GLY A 439 11.46 4.22 -0.05
CA GLY A 439 12.83 3.80 -0.31
C GLY A 439 13.36 4.03 -1.73
N LEU A 440 12.56 4.50 -2.69
CA LEU A 440 13.04 4.83 -4.05
C LEU A 440 12.55 6.19 -4.53
N GLU A 441 13.27 6.77 -5.47
CA GLU A 441 12.91 8.01 -6.14
C GLU A 441 12.70 7.79 -7.64
N ALA A 442 11.97 8.71 -8.27
CA ALA A 442 11.78 8.68 -9.72
C ALA A 442 13.12 8.92 -10.43
N GLY A 443 13.45 8.07 -11.40
CA GLY A 443 14.72 8.13 -12.14
C GLY A 443 15.83 7.23 -11.58
N ASP A 444 15.66 6.64 -10.40
CA ASP A 444 16.56 5.62 -9.88
C ASP A 444 16.68 4.44 -10.89
N LEU A 445 17.88 3.88 -11.05
CA LEU A 445 18.12 2.79 -12.00
C LEU A 445 18.17 1.46 -11.26
N VAL A 446 17.07 0.72 -11.23
CA VAL A 446 16.97 -0.58 -10.52
C VAL A 446 17.43 -1.74 -11.40
N VAL A 447 18.14 -2.70 -10.81
CA VAL A 447 18.63 -3.90 -11.48
C VAL A 447 17.49 -4.91 -11.67
N THR A 448 17.03 -5.10 -12.90
CA THR A 448 15.95 -6.06 -13.25
C THR A 448 16.47 -7.46 -13.55
N ARG A 449 17.77 -7.62 -13.80
CA ARG A 449 18.41 -8.92 -14.04
C ARG A 449 19.76 -8.99 -13.37
N GLY A 450 20.01 -10.09 -12.66
CA GLY A 450 21.27 -10.34 -11.96
C GLY A 450 21.35 -9.76 -10.53
N ALA A 451 20.25 -9.19 -10.00
CA ALA A 451 20.18 -8.70 -8.63
C ALA A 451 20.56 -9.77 -7.58
N PHE A 452 20.10 -11.01 -7.75
CA PHE A 452 20.46 -12.12 -6.86
C PHE A 452 21.97 -12.42 -6.85
N LYS A 453 22.66 -12.23 -7.97
CA LYS A 453 24.11 -12.46 -8.05
C LYS A 453 24.88 -11.35 -7.31
N LEU A 454 24.42 -10.10 -7.41
CA LEU A 454 24.97 -8.98 -6.65
C LEU A 454 24.80 -9.21 -5.14
N ASP A 455 23.62 -9.69 -4.72
CA ASP A 455 23.35 -10.02 -3.32
C ASP A 455 24.21 -11.18 -2.81
N SER A 456 24.37 -12.23 -3.62
CA SER A 456 25.24 -13.36 -3.31
C SER A 456 26.69 -12.93 -3.11
N GLU A 457 27.18 -11.98 -3.91
CA GLU A 457 28.54 -11.44 -3.79
C GLU A 457 28.72 -10.65 -2.48
N LEU A 458 27.74 -9.83 -2.08
CA LEU A 458 27.76 -9.16 -0.77
C LEU A 458 27.75 -10.15 0.38
N GLN A 459 26.95 -11.22 0.27
CA GLN A 459 26.89 -12.28 1.27
C GLN A 459 28.24 -13.01 1.41
N ILE A 460 28.90 -13.33 0.29
CA ILE A 460 30.24 -13.97 0.28
C ILE A 460 31.28 -13.05 0.94
N LYS A 461 31.17 -11.74 0.74
CA LYS A 461 32.02 -10.72 1.39
C LYS A 461 31.62 -10.42 2.84
N ALA A 462 30.72 -11.20 3.43
CA ALA A 462 30.23 -10.99 4.80
C ALA A 462 29.74 -9.55 5.06
N ARG A 463 29.10 -8.93 4.05
CA ARG A 463 28.43 -7.63 4.14
C ARG A 463 26.92 -7.83 4.21
N PRO A 464 26.14 -6.81 4.63
CA PRO A 464 24.69 -6.90 4.69
C PRO A 464 24.08 -7.38 3.38
N SER A 465 23.29 -8.46 3.45
CA SER A 465 22.67 -9.15 2.31
C SER A 465 21.23 -9.53 2.63
N MET A 466 20.52 -10.12 1.68
CA MET A 466 19.14 -10.56 1.89
C MET A 466 19.02 -11.60 3.01
N MET A 467 19.99 -12.53 3.12
CA MET A 467 19.95 -13.62 4.10
C MET A 467 20.47 -13.19 5.48
N ASN A 468 21.47 -12.30 5.51
CA ASN A 468 22.03 -11.79 6.76
C ASN A 468 22.11 -10.26 6.71
N PRO A 469 21.11 -9.54 7.23
CA PRO A 469 21.05 -8.08 7.15
C PRO A 469 22.12 -7.40 7.99
N ASN A 470 22.61 -8.06 9.04
CA ASN A 470 23.59 -7.48 9.97
C ASN A 470 24.97 -8.11 9.79
N ALA A 471 25.20 -8.80 8.67
CA ALA A 471 26.50 -9.40 8.37
C ALA A 471 27.58 -8.33 8.37
N GLY A 472 28.56 -8.51 9.25
CA GLY A 472 29.72 -7.64 9.32
C GLY A 472 29.54 -6.31 10.03
N LEU A 473 28.39 -6.11 10.68
CA LEU A 473 28.16 -4.98 11.57
C LEU A 473 28.55 -5.38 12.99
N GLU A 474 29.11 -4.43 13.74
CA GLU A 474 29.44 -4.59 15.14
C GLU A 474 28.38 -3.88 15.99
N GLU A 475 28.10 -4.44 17.18
CA GLU A 475 27.26 -3.78 18.17
C GLU A 475 28.14 -2.91 19.08
N HIS A 476 27.65 -1.71 19.39
CA HIS A 476 28.33 -0.72 20.20
C HIS A 476 27.51 -0.44 21.48
N PRO A 477 28.16 -0.31 22.65
CA PRO A 477 27.47 0.09 23.87
C PRO A 477 26.77 1.45 23.71
N ALA A 478 25.61 1.63 24.35
CA ALA A 478 24.90 2.90 24.32
C ALA A 478 25.77 4.04 24.90
N GLY A 479 25.78 5.19 24.22
CA GLY A 479 26.56 6.37 24.59
C GLY A 479 27.95 6.45 23.97
N THR A 480 28.25 5.62 22.96
CA THR A 480 29.55 5.62 22.25
C THR A 480 29.53 6.33 20.90
N ALA A 481 28.35 6.76 20.44
CA ALA A 481 28.18 7.53 19.21
C ALA A 481 28.84 8.92 19.29
N SER A 482 29.12 9.52 18.12
CA SER A 482 29.53 10.92 18.02
C SER A 482 28.53 11.88 18.70
N ALA A 483 29.01 13.07 19.06
CA ALA A 483 28.17 14.10 19.67
C ALA A 483 27.05 14.52 18.71
N GLU A 484 27.37 14.68 17.43
CA GLU A 484 26.46 15.08 16.37
C GLU A 484 25.30 14.08 16.19
N LEU A 485 25.63 12.78 16.10
CA LEU A 485 24.62 11.73 15.96
C LEU A 485 23.80 11.57 17.24
N SER A 486 24.45 11.60 18.41
CA SER A 486 23.78 11.52 19.71
C SER A 486 22.80 12.66 19.90
N GLY A 487 23.21 13.88 19.54
CA GLY A 487 22.40 15.08 19.66
C GLY A 487 21.15 15.05 18.81
N ALA A 488 21.24 14.54 17.57
CA ALA A 488 20.08 14.37 16.70
C ALA A 488 19.14 13.24 17.17
N TRP A 489 19.68 12.24 17.86
CA TRP A 489 18.92 11.05 18.28
C TRP A 489 18.11 11.25 19.57
N THR A 490 18.51 12.17 20.46
CA THR A 490 17.84 12.37 21.78
C THR A 490 16.31 12.56 21.76
N PRO A 491 15.67 13.14 20.72
CA PRO A 491 14.21 13.22 20.68
C PRO A 491 13.52 11.88 20.40
N ILE A 492 14.21 10.94 19.73
CA ILE A 492 13.61 9.68 19.25
C ILE A 492 13.12 8.79 20.41
N PRO A 493 13.92 8.50 21.46
CA PRO A 493 13.44 7.74 22.62
C PRO A 493 12.26 8.37 23.37
N ARG A 494 12.21 9.71 23.43
CA ARG A 494 11.11 10.46 24.06
C ARG A 494 9.81 10.38 23.25
N HIS A 495 9.93 10.49 21.92
CA HIS A 495 8.80 10.32 21.02
C HIS A 495 8.31 8.87 20.97
N LEU A 496 9.21 7.89 21.05
CA LEU A 496 8.87 6.48 21.19
C LEU A 496 8.05 6.23 22.46
N ASP A 497 8.48 6.77 23.60
CA ASP A 497 7.77 6.67 24.87
C ASP A 497 6.35 7.30 24.80
N ARG A 498 6.22 8.47 24.18
CA ARG A 498 4.90 9.10 23.91
C ARG A 498 4.01 8.19 23.05
N LEU A 499 4.57 7.65 21.96
CA LEU A 499 3.85 6.78 21.03
C LEU A 499 3.42 5.46 21.68
N LEU A 500 4.24 4.89 22.56
CA LEU A 500 3.91 3.68 23.30
C LEU A 500 2.72 3.89 24.26
N ARG A 501 2.60 5.08 24.85
CA ARG A 501 1.44 5.45 25.69
C ARG A 501 0.19 5.81 24.88
N HIS A 502 0.38 6.52 23.78
CA HIS A 502 -0.69 7.04 22.94
C HIS A 502 -0.39 6.73 21.46
N PRO A 503 -0.76 5.53 20.96
CA PRO A 503 -0.54 5.17 19.57
C PRO A 503 -1.43 6.01 18.66
N ASP A 504 -0.82 6.91 17.88
CA ASP A 504 -1.53 7.73 16.90
C ASP A 504 -0.72 7.94 15.61
N PRO A 505 -1.38 8.29 14.49
CA PRO A 505 -0.70 8.58 13.23
C PRO A 505 0.22 9.81 13.31
N ALA A 506 -0.15 10.82 14.12
CA ALA A 506 0.62 12.06 14.27
C ALA A 506 1.98 11.82 14.93
N GLY A 507 2.05 10.96 15.95
CA GLY A 507 3.29 10.56 16.60
C GLY A 507 4.22 9.78 15.67
N LEU A 508 3.66 8.93 14.79
CA LEU A 508 4.45 8.25 13.74
C LEU A 508 5.03 9.25 12.73
N ALA A 509 4.23 10.23 12.29
CA ALA A 509 4.70 11.27 11.37
C ALA A 509 5.81 12.13 12.01
N ALA A 510 5.66 12.50 13.28
CA ALA A 510 6.70 13.22 14.03
C ALA A 510 8.02 12.43 14.10
N LEU A 511 7.96 11.13 14.44
CA LEU A 511 9.14 10.27 14.44
C LEU A 511 9.79 10.16 13.05
N ARG A 512 8.99 10.05 11.99
CA ARG A 512 9.51 10.04 10.61
C ARG A 512 10.30 11.31 10.30
N HIS A 513 9.76 12.48 10.63
CA HIS A 513 10.45 13.75 10.38
C HIS A 513 11.77 13.85 11.15
N LEU A 514 11.80 13.43 12.41
CA LEU A 514 13.03 13.40 13.20
C LEU A 514 14.14 12.56 12.54
N VAL A 515 13.78 11.42 11.95
CA VAL A 515 14.75 10.56 11.25
C VAL A 515 15.18 11.15 9.91
N GLN A 516 14.29 11.83 9.19
CA GLN A 516 14.58 12.44 7.88
C GLN A 516 15.40 13.73 7.97
N ASP A 517 15.33 14.45 9.10
CA ASP A 517 15.94 15.77 9.23
C ASP A 517 17.44 15.74 9.50
N LEU A 518 18.00 14.58 9.86
CA LEU A 518 19.43 14.43 10.03
C LEU A 518 20.13 14.27 8.67
N ASP A 519 20.81 15.32 8.23
CA ASP A 519 21.68 15.30 7.05
C ASP A 519 22.91 14.41 7.31
N PRO A 520 23.06 13.27 6.59
CA PRO A 520 24.22 12.40 6.75
C PRO A 520 25.55 13.10 6.51
N ALA A 521 25.59 14.18 5.71
CA ALA A 521 26.84 14.89 5.41
C ALA A 521 27.45 15.57 6.64
N THR A 522 26.68 15.79 7.70
CA THR A 522 27.15 16.39 8.96
C THR A 522 27.83 15.37 9.88
N LEU A 523 27.67 14.07 9.61
CA LEU A 523 28.22 12.99 10.42
C LEU A 523 29.66 12.62 10.03
N PRO A 524 30.47 12.09 10.96
CA PRO A 524 31.78 11.49 10.64
C PRO A 524 31.66 10.39 9.58
N THR A 525 32.64 10.28 8.67
CA THR A 525 32.60 9.32 7.54
C THR A 525 32.36 7.87 7.97
N SER A 526 32.85 7.47 9.15
CA SER A 526 32.62 6.14 9.73
C SER A 526 31.16 5.86 10.08
N GLU A 527 30.39 6.89 10.45
CA GLU A 527 28.99 6.79 10.87
C GLU A 527 28.01 7.03 9.71
N GLN A 528 28.42 7.75 8.66
CA GLN A 528 27.55 8.06 7.51
C GLN A 528 26.90 6.81 6.89
N ALA A 529 27.71 5.76 6.65
CA ALA A 529 27.23 4.53 6.02
C ALA A 529 26.29 3.73 6.94
N LEU A 530 26.57 3.72 8.25
CA LEU A 530 25.71 3.08 9.25
C LEU A 530 24.38 3.83 9.39
N TRP A 531 24.44 5.17 9.52
CA TRP A 531 23.25 6.01 9.62
C TRP A 531 22.35 5.83 8.39
N GLN A 532 22.90 5.88 7.18
CA GLN A 532 22.13 5.68 5.94
C GLN A 532 21.40 4.33 5.92
N GLU A 533 22.03 3.26 6.41
CA GLU A 533 21.41 1.93 6.46
C GLU A 533 20.30 1.86 7.51
N PHE A 534 20.56 2.29 8.73
CA PHE A 534 19.60 2.16 9.84
C PHE A 534 18.47 3.18 9.78
N SER A 535 18.72 4.41 9.34
CA SER A 535 17.66 5.40 9.09
C SER A 535 16.66 4.89 8.06
N ARG A 536 17.15 4.30 6.95
CA ARG A 536 16.30 3.70 5.93
C ARG A 536 15.46 2.54 6.46
N ARG A 537 16.06 1.62 7.23
CA ARG A 537 15.30 0.53 7.86
C ARG A 537 14.23 1.06 8.80
N LEU A 538 14.56 2.07 9.61
CA LEU A 538 13.63 2.70 10.53
C LEU A 538 12.48 3.40 9.77
N LEU A 539 12.77 4.13 8.69
CA LEU A 539 11.75 4.73 7.83
C LEU A 539 10.82 3.68 7.21
N ASN A 540 11.38 2.55 6.74
CA ASN A 540 10.57 1.44 6.24
C ASN A 540 9.65 0.88 7.32
N GLN A 541 10.15 0.69 8.56
CA GLN A 541 9.32 0.23 9.67
C GLN A 541 8.25 1.26 10.06
N LEU A 542 8.54 2.56 9.98
CA LEU A 542 7.55 3.64 10.16
C LEU A 542 6.45 3.61 9.09
N THR A 543 6.80 3.33 7.83
CA THR A 543 5.82 3.15 6.75
C THR A 543 4.91 1.96 7.03
N LEU A 544 5.49 0.81 7.37
CA LEU A 544 4.72 -0.39 7.70
C LEU A 544 3.83 -0.18 8.94
N ALA A 545 4.35 0.46 9.99
CA ALA A 545 3.58 0.77 11.19
C ALA A 545 2.38 1.70 10.89
N SER A 546 2.54 2.65 9.97
CA SER A 546 1.45 3.56 9.59
C SER A 546 0.25 2.86 8.95
N ARG A 547 0.48 1.74 8.23
CA ARG A 547 -0.59 0.91 7.65
C ARG A 547 -1.42 0.22 8.72
N GLU A 548 -0.77 -0.15 9.83
CA GLU A 548 -1.38 -1.00 10.85
C GLU A 548 -1.87 -0.22 12.07
N ILE A 549 -1.43 1.03 12.28
CA ILE A 549 -1.69 1.81 13.50
C ILE A 549 -3.18 1.91 13.83
N SER A 550 -4.06 2.02 12.83
CA SER A 550 -5.51 2.11 13.02
C SER A 550 -6.17 0.78 13.40
N GLN A 551 -5.60 -0.36 12.99
CA GLN A 551 -6.20 -1.69 13.19
C GLN A 551 -5.49 -2.50 14.30
N ARG A 552 -4.18 -2.33 14.44
CA ARG A 552 -3.28 -3.06 15.35
C ARG A 552 -2.24 -2.10 15.99
N PRO A 553 -2.68 -1.16 16.83
CA PRO A 553 -1.80 -0.12 17.37
C PRO A 553 -0.62 -0.68 18.18
N THR A 554 -0.84 -1.71 19.01
CA THR A 554 0.24 -2.31 19.82
C THR A 554 1.32 -2.97 18.97
N ALA A 555 0.94 -3.67 17.90
CA ALA A 555 1.90 -4.30 17.00
C ALA A 555 2.72 -3.25 16.24
N ALA A 556 2.06 -2.18 15.78
CA ALA A 556 2.71 -1.06 15.11
C ALA A 556 3.75 -0.38 16.01
N THR A 557 3.43 -0.08 17.27
CA THR A 557 4.38 0.57 18.19
C THR A 557 5.53 -0.34 18.63
N GLN A 558 5.27 -1.65 18.81
CA GLN A 558 6.33 -2.65 19.07
C GLN A 558 7.32 -2.78 17.91
N ARG A 559 6.83 -2.75 16.66
CA ARG A 559 7.66 -2.74 15.46
C ARG A 559 8.65 -1.56 15.47
N ILE A 560 8.18 -0.37 15.84
CA ILE A 560 9.01 0.83 15.94
C ILE A 560 10.01 0.74 17.09
N ALA A 561 9.58 0.26 18.26
CA ALA A 561 10.48 0.06 19.40
C ALA A 561 11.64 -0.87 19.04
N SER A 562 11.35 -2.00 18.38
CA SER A 562 12.37 -2.95 17.93
C SER A 562 13.31 -2.35 16.87
N ALA A 563 12.80 -1.51 15.96
CA ALA A 563 13.61 -0.83 14.96
C ALA A 563 14.56 0.21 15.57
N ILE A 564 14.09 0.97 16.57
CA ILE A 564 14.88 1.94 17.32
C ILE A 564 15.96 1.23 18.16
N GLU A 565 15.63 0.08 18.76
CA GLU A 565 16.60 -0.76 19.46
C GLU A 565 17.67 -1.33 18.53
N ASP A 566 17.31 -1.82 17.35
CA ASP A 566 18.28 -2.32 16.37
C ASP A 566 19.23 -1.23 15.88
N ALA A 567 18.71 -0.05 15.56
CA ALA A 567 19.52 1.12 15.21
C ALA A 567 20.41 1.55 16.38
N GLY A 568 19.86 1.62 17.60
CA GLY A 568 20.60 2.02 18.80
C GLY A 568 21.78 1.11 19.11
N ARG A 569 21.59 -0.21 19.02
CA ARG A 569 22.66 -1.19 19.27
C ARG A 569 23.83 -1.08 18.30
N HIS A 570 23.59 -0.78 17.02
CA HIS A 570 24.67 -0.70 16.01
C HIS A 570 25.23 0.71 15.83
N LEU A 571 24.52 1.75 16.26
CA LEU A 571 25.01 3.12 16.24
C LEU A 571 25.60 3.56 17.58
N GLY A 572 25.46 2.78 18.65
CA GLY A 572 25.91 3.16 19.99
C GLY A 572 25.03 4.24 20.64
N LEU A 573 23.73 4.27 20.30
CA LEU A 573 22.76 5.28 20.72
C LEU A 573 21.79 4.73 21.79
N PRO A 574 21.23 5.58 22.67
CA PRO A 574 20.23 5.16 23.64
C PRO A 574 18.92 4.79 22.93
N TYR A 575 18.35 3.64 23.26
CA TYR A 575 17.12 3.15 22.61
C TYR A 575 15.98 2.81 23.59
N ALA A 576 16.23 2.90 24.90
CA ALA A 576 15.20 2.72 25.90
C ALA A 576 14.23 3.91 25.88
N PRO A 577 12.89 3.69 25.92
CA PRO A 577 11.93 4.78 25.97
C PRO A 577 12.20 5.71 27.15
N GLU A 578 12.18 7.02 26.89
CA GLU A 578 12.50 8.05 27.89
C GLU A 578 11.26 8.89 28.22
N PRO A 579 10.81 8.95 29.48
CA PRO A 579 9.64 9.73 29.87
C PRO A 579 9.90 11.23 29.76
N ALA A 580 9.11 11.92 28.93
CA ALA A 580 9.10 13.38 28.90
C ALA A 580 8.35 13.95 30.11
N PRO A 581 8.89 14.97 30.80
CA PRO A 581 8.22 15.63 31.93
C PRO A 581 6.93 16.33 31.47
N THR A 582 5.89 16.29 32.31
CA THR A 582 4.64 17.02 32.04
C THR A 582 4.86 18.51 32.27
N ALA A 583 4.70 19.30 31.21
CA ALA A 583 4.94 20.73 31.25
C ALA A 583 3.73 21.53 31.77
N ASP A 584 3.97 22.46 32.70
CA ASP A 584 2.97 23.46 33.13
C ASP A 584 2.82 24.54 32.02
N PRO A 585 1.60 24.79 31.50
CA PRO A 585 1.36 25.80 30.47
C PRO A 585 1.89 27.19 30.81
N THR A 586 1.86 27.58 32.08
CA THR A 586 2.32 28.90 32.54
C THR A 586 3.85 28.98 32.47
N ALA A 587 4.53 27.96 33.00
CA ALA A 587 5.98 27.87 32.94
C ALA A 587 6.51 27.79 31.49
N LEU A 588 5.78 27.13 30.60
CA LEU A 588 6.10 27.09 29.17
C LEU A 588 5.99 28.46 28.50
N ALA A 589 4.96 29.24 28.83
CA ALA A 589 4.78 30.58 28.28
C ALA A 589 5.92 31.51 28.71
N GLU A 590 6.29 31.48 29.98
CA GLU A 590 7.45 32.23 30.51
C GLU A 590 8.75 31.80 29.85
N LEU A 591 8.96 30.49 29.67
CA LEU A 591 10.16 29.95 29.04
C LEU A 591 10.28 30.35 27.57
N ARG A 592 9.17 30.38 26.81
CA ARG A 592 9.15 30.86 25.42
C ARG A 592 9.54 32.34 25.33
N VAL A 593 8.99 33.18 26.20
CA VAL A 593 9.36 34.60 26.26
C VAL A 593 10.85 34.79 26.57
N ALA A 594 11.41 33.97 27.47
CA ALA A 594 12.84 33.99 27.76
C ALA A 594 13.69 33.56 26.56
N LEU A 595 13.27 32.54 25.80
CA LEU A 595 13.96 32.05 24.62
C LEU A 595 13.93 33.04 23.46
N ASP A 596 12.79 33.69 23.22
CA ASP A 596 12.63 34.73 22.20
C ASP A 596 13.58 35.91 22.41
N ALA A 597 13.91 36.22 23.68
CA ALA A 597 14.89 37.23 24.03
C ALA A 597 16.34 36.70 24.08
N TYR A 598 16.53 35.41 24.34
CA TYR A 598 17.85 34.76 24.43
C TYR A 598 18.51 34.59 23.06
N PHE A 599 17.79 34.10 22.04
CA PHE A 599 18.40 33.81 20.73
C PHE A 599 18.99 35.05 20.04
N PRO A 600 18.34 36.23 20.05
CA PRO A 600 18.96 37.47 19.55
C PRO A 600 20.25 37.85 20.30
N LEU A 601 20.31 37.61 21.62
CA LEU A 601 21.52 37.85 22.41
C LEU A 601 22.64 36.89 22.01
N ALA A 602 22.33 35.59 21.88
CA ALA A 602 23.29 34.58 21.43
C ALA A 602 23.84 34.92 20.04
N LYS A 603 22.96 35.32 19.10
CA LYS A 603 23.34 35.73 17.75
C LYS A 603 24.26 36.95 17.75
N ALA A 604 23.90 38.00 18.48
CA ALA A 604 24.72 39.22 18.54
C ALA A 604 26.11 38.97 19.15
N LEU A 605 26.22 38.04 20.11
CA LEU A 605 27.51 37.61 20.66
C LEU A 605 28.34 36.76 19.69
N ALA A 606 27.68 35.99 18.82
CA ALA A 606 28.34 35.20 17.77
C ALA A 606 28.84 36.08 16.62
N GLU A 607 28.16 37.17 16.29
CA GLU A 607 28.53 38.12 15.22
C GLU A 607 29.48 39.24 15.70
N ASP A 608 30.01 39.14 16.92
CA ASP A 608 30.87 40.17 17.56
C ASP A 608 30.26 41.60 17.57
N ASP A 609 28.93 41.73 17.49
CA ASP A 609 28.23 43.02 17.50
C ASP A 609 28.02 43.52 18.94
N ASP A 610 28.93 44.37 19.42
CA ASP A 610 28.87 44.93 20.77
C ASP A 610 27.64 45.82 21.02
N THR A 611 27.09 46.47 19.99
CA THR A 611 25.93 47.37 20.15
C THR A 611 24.66 46.55 20.28
N SER A 612 24.44 45.64 19.33
CA SER A 612 23.27 44.75 19.33
C SER A 612 23.29 43.81 20.53
N SER A 613 24.46 43.33 20.98
CA SER A 613 24.55 42.47 22.16
C SER A 613 24.27 43.22 23.47
N ARG A 614 24.57 44.52 23.56
CA ARG A 614 24.15 45.37 24.70
C ARG A 614 22.64 45.55 24.75
N ASP A 615 22.02 45.86 23.61
CA ASP A 615 20.57 46.06 23.54
C ASP A 615 19.82 44.74 23.79
N ALA A 616 20.29 43.63 23.21
CA ALA A 616 19.73 42.30 23.44
C ALA A 616 19.88 41.85 24.91
N ALA A 617 21.00 42.18 25.57
CA ALA A 617 21.19 41.90 27.00
C ALA A 617 20.18 42.67 27.88
N GLN A 618 19.87 43.92 27.55
CA GLN A 618 18.84 44.69 28.26
C GLN A 618 17.44 44.09 28.02
N ASN A 619 17.13 43.71 26.78
CA ASN A 619 15.85 43.07 26.44
C ASN A 619 15.69 41.73 27.16
N PHE A 620 16.74 40.90 27.23
CA PHE A 620 16.72 39.65 27.99
C PHE A 620 16.48 39.89 29.47
N ALA A 621 17.13 40.89 30.07
CA ALA A 621 16.93 41.23 31.48
C ALA A 621 15.49 41.67 31.81
N GLN A 622 14.79 42.30 30.85
CA GLN A 622 13.38 42.67 30.99
C GLN A 622 12.45 41.47 30.79
N ALA A 623 12.74 40.62 29.81
CA ALA A 623 11.91 39.47 29.46
C ALA A 623 12.01 38.33 30.48
N ALA A 624 13.19 38.11 31.07
CA ALA A 624 13.48 37.01 31.99
C ALA A 624 14.28 37.49 33.24
N PRO A 625 13.68 38.33 34.10
CA PRO A 625 14.40 38.96 35.22
C PRO A 625 14.91 37.96 36.26
N SER A 626 14.27 36.79 36.40
CA SER A 626 14.69 35.73 37.32
C SER A 626 15.91 34.93 36.83
N LEU A 627 16.23 35.00 35.54
CA LEU A 627 17.36 34.29 34.90
C LEU A 627 18.51 35.24 34.55
N SER A 628 18.28 36.55 34.55
CA SER A 628 19.29 37.56 34.26
C SER A 628 20.17 37.88 35.46
N SER A 629 21.40 38.33 35.21
CA SER A 629 22.34 38.83 36.23
C SER A 629 22.65 40.32 36.01
N SER A 630 23.00 41.03 37.09
CA SER A 630 23.50 42.41 37.00
C SER A 630 24.81 42.49 36.22
N SER A 631 25.60 41.41 36.22
CA SER A 631 26.84 41.27 35.45
C SER A 631 26.60 41.32 33.94
N LEU A 632 25.45 40.85 33.44
CA LEU A 632 25.12 40.88 32.01
C LEU A 632 24.85 42.30 31.52
N THR A 633 24.04 43.07 32.26
CA THR A 633 23.63 44.43 31.87
C THR A 633 24.68 45.49 32.17
N ALA A 634 25.56 45.24 33.15
CA ALA A 634 26.67 46.14 33.51
C ALA A 634 27.96 45.88 32.71
N ALA A 635 28.03 44.83 31.87
CA ALA A 635 29.23 44.49 31.10
C ALA A 635 29.55 45.54 30.03
N THR A 636 30.73 46.16 30.15
CA THR A 636 31.24 47.18 29.21
C THR A 636 32.01 46.60 28.03
N ASP A 637 32.39 45.32 28.09
CA ASP A 637 33.14 44.60 27.05
C ASP A 637 32.51 43.23 26.72
N LEU A 638 32.76 42.74 25.49
CA LEU A 638 32.23 41.46 24.99
C LEU A 638 32.68 40.25 25.81
N SER A 639 33.91 40.25 26.35
CA SER A 639 34.43 39.11 27.12
C SER A 639 33.68 38.94 28.44
N THR A 640 33.41 40.03 29.13
CA THR A 640 32.60 40.04 30.36
C THR A 640 31.16 39.62 30.06
N ARG A 641 30.59 40.08 28.92
CA ARG A 641 29.23 39.71 28.49
C ARG A 641 29.12 38.22 28.14
N ARG A 642 30.13 37.64 27.47
CA ARG A 642 30.22 36.21 27.16
C ARG A 642 30.31 35.34 28.41
N SER A 643 31.07 35.77 29.42
CA SER A 643 31.14 35.09 30.72
C SER A 643 29.78 35.08 31.42
N ALA A 644 29.07 36.20 31.45
CA ALA A 644 27.71 36.26 32.01
C ALA A 644 26.70 35.42 31.20
N PHE A 645 26.83 35.41 29.87
CA PHE A 645 25.99 34.61 28.98
C PHE A 645 26.13 33.10 29.24
N LYS A 646 27.35 32.61 29.58
CA LYS A 646 27.58 31.21 29.96
C LYS A 646 26.64 30.73 31.07
N GLU A 647 26.49 31.52 32.14
CA GLU A 647 25.66 31.14 33.30
C GLU A 647 24.17 31.10 32.94
N ILE A 648 23.70 32.10 32.19
CA ILE A 648 22.32 32.21 31.70
C ILE A 648 21.98 31.00 30.82
N SER A 649 22.90 30.69 29.92
CA SER A 649 22.79 29.57 29.00
C SER A 649 22.62 28.23 29.75
N ALA A 650 23.48 27.95 30.73
CA ALA A 650 23.39 26.75 31.55
C ALA A 650 22.06 26.68 32.35
N ALA A 651 21.59 27.81 32.87
CA ALA A 651 20.32 27.89 33.60
C ALA A 651 19.12 27.60 32.68
N LEU A 652 19.10 28.17 31.47
CA LEU A 652 18.03 27.93 30.50
C LEU A 652 18.01 26.48 30.00
N ILE A 653 19.18 25.89 29.71
CA ILE A 653 19.28 24.47 29.33
C ILE A 653 18.65 23.59 30.42
N THR A 654 19.01 23.84 31.68
CA THR A 654 18.46 23.11 32.83
C THR A 654 16.94 23.27 32.91
N ARG A 655 16.44 24.50 32.73
CA ARG A 655 14.99 24.78 32.78
C ARG A 655 14.20 24.09 31.67
N ILE A 656 14.76 24.03 30.45
CA ILE A 656 14.14 23.30 29.34
C ILE A 656 14.11 21.80 29.64
N ARG A 657 15.20 21.21 30.16
CA ARG A 657 15.24 19.78 30.53
C ARG A 657 14.17 19.42 31.56
N GLU A 658 13.90 20.31 32.52
CA GLU A 658 12.90 20.08 33.57
C GLU A 658 11.45 20.27 33.10
N THR A 659 11.18 21.26 32.23
CA THR A 659 9.81 21.75 31.99
C THR A 659 9.45 22.01 30.53
N GLY A 660 10.42 22.06 29.63
CA GLY A 660 10.26 22.54 28.25
C GLY A 660 10.55 21.53 27.14
N LEU A 661 10.94 20.28 27.47
CA LEU A 661 11.27 19.24 26.49
C LEU A 661 10.12 19.02 25.48
N ASP A 662 10.44 19.08 24.18
CA ASP A 662 9.51 19.02 23.04
C ASP A 662 8.38 20.06 23.00
N ALA A 663 8.42 21.10 23.85
CA ALA A 663 7.32 22.04 24.02
C ALA A 663 7.68 23.51 23.73
N VAL A 664 8.94 23.81 23.41
CA VAL A 664 9.48 25.19 23.33
C VAL A 664 9.94 25.61 21.92
N GLY A 665 9.57 24.85 20.88
CA GLY A 665 10.03 25.11 19.51
C GLY A 665 11.36 24.42 19.21
N ASN A 666 12.19 24.99 18.35
CA ASN A 666 13.53 24.43 18.07
C ASN A 666 14.51 24.86 19.17
N ALA A 667 15.12 23.89 19.83
CA ALA A 667 16.14 24.12 20.85
C ALA A 667 17.19 23.01 20.83
N TYR A 668 18.42 23.38 20.49
CA TYR A 668 19.59 22.52 20.38
C TYR A 668 20.65 22.95 21.40
N VAL A 669 21.26 22.02 22.10
CA VAL A 669 22.42 22.26 22.96
C VAL A 669 23.67 22.05 22.12
N VAL A 670 24.51 23.08 22.08
CA VAL A 670 25.80 23.04 21.39
C VAL A 670 26.91 23.15 22.44
N HIS A 671 27.92 22.31 22.31
CA HIS A 671 29.08 22.29 23.21
C HIS A 671 30.32 22.84 22.51
N CYS A 672 31.08 23.71 23.20
CA CYS A 672 32.41 24.14 22.78
C CYS A 672 33.45 23.69 23.84
N PRO A 673 34.36 22.76 23.52
CA PRO A 673 35.32 22.24 24.50
C PRO A 673 36.42 23.24 24.87
N MET A 674 36.76 24.17 23.96
CA MET A 674 37.84 25.15 24.16
C MET A 674 37.39 26.41 24.90
N ALA A 675 36.09 26.58 25.13
CA ALA A 675 35.55 27.78 25.76
C ALA A 675 36.16 27.99 27.16
N PHE A 676 36.46 29.25 27.48
CA PHE A 676 36.96 29.70 28.79
C PHE A 676 38.15 28.86 29.31
N GLY A 677 39.20 28.75 28.50
CA GLY A 677 40.44 28.08 28.88
C GLY A 677 40.33 26.55 28.96
N ASN A 678 39.66 25.94 27.98
CA ASN A 678 39.39 24.49 27.92
C ASN A 678 38.54 23.96 29.08
N SER A 679 37.74 24.82 29.72
CA SER A 679 36.77 24.38 30.74
C SER A 679 35.46 23.87 30.13
N GLY A 680 35.24 24.13 28.84
CA GLY A 680 34.01 23.79 28.15
C GLY A 680 32.84 24.73 28.49
N ALA A 681 31.95 24.94 27.53
CA ALA A 681 30.68 25.64 27.76
C ALA A 681 29.61 25.20 26.77
N ASP A 682 28.36 25.18 27.25
CA ASP A 682 27.18 24.82 26.48
C ASP A 682 26.30 26.04 26.18
N TRP A 683 25.75 26.08 24.97
CA TRP A 683 24.74 27.05 24.62
C TRP A 683 23.55 26.53 23.85
N LEU A 684 22.45 27.27 23.93
CA LEU A 684 21.23 26.98 23.19
C LEU A 684 21.29 27.63 21.80
N SER A 685 20.89 26.87 20.80
CA SER A 685 20.64 27.37 19.45
C SER A 685 19.22 27.03 19.01
N ASP A 686 18.63 27.89 18.21
CA ASP A 686 17.33 27.68 17.54
C ASP A 686 17.48 26.97 16.19
N GLN A 687 18.72 26.69 15.77
CA GLN A 687 19.06 26.03 14.52
C GLN A 687 20.13 24.95 14.74
N PRO A 688 20.17 23.91 13.89
CA PRO A 688 21.22 22.88 13.97
C PRO A 688 22.60 23.41 13.51
N THR A 689 22.65 24.57 12.83
CA THR A 689 23.91 25.15 12.36
C THR A 689 24.62 25.89 13.50
N VAL A 690 25.85 25.47 13.81
CA VAL A 690 26.66 26.01 14.90
C VAL A 690 27.08 27.45 14.61
N HIS A 691 26.68 28.36 15.50
CA HIS A 691 27.16 29.75 15.58
C HIS A 691 27.65 30.00 17.00
N ASN A 692 28.97 30.13 17.20
CA ASN A 692 29.62 30.13 18.50
C ASN A 692 29.61 31.52 19.17
N PRO A 693 28.82 31.73 20.24
CA PRO A 693 28.72 33.03 20.91
C PRO A 693 29.93 33.35 21.79
N TYR A 694 30.79 32.37 22.12
CA TYR A 694 31.93 32.55 23.02
C TYR A 694 33.20 33.01 22.31
N PHE A 695 33.38 32.64 21.04
CA PHE A 695 34.54 33.02 20.24
C PHE A 695 34.22 33.99 19.10
N GLY A 696 32.94 34.18 18.78
CA GLY A 696 32.52 35.13 17.75
C GLY A 696 33.02 34.75 16.35
N ASP A 697 33.37 35.74 15.55
CA ASP A 697 33.85 35.57 14.17
C ASP A 697 35.12 34.73 14.08
N ALA A 698 35.94 34.70 15.14
CA ALA A 698 37.21 33.98 15.17
C ALA A 698 37.03 32.45 15.02
N MET A 699 35.91 31.90 15.52
CA MET A 699 35.60 30.47 15.47
C MET A 699 34.09 30.24 15.36
N LEU A 700 33.43 30.96 14.45
CA LEU A 700 31.97 31.00 14.37
C LEU A 700 31.32 29.62 14.23
N SER A 701 31.90 28.74 13.42
CA SER A 701 31.38 27.39 13.16
C SER A 701 31.97 26.30 14.09
N CYS A 702 32.66 26.68 15.17
CA CYS A 702 33.30 25.73 16.06
C CYS A 702 32.37 25.29 17.19
N GLY A 703 32.16 23.97 17.30
CA GLY A 703 31.31 23.34 18.31
C GLY A 703 30.57 22.15 17.70
N SER A 704 29.92 21.36 18.55
CA SER A 704 29.11 20.21 18.12
C SER A 704 27.77 20.24 18.84
N VAL A 705 26.68 19.98 18.12
CA VAL A 705 25.36 19.78 18.75
C VAL A 705 25.42 18.49 19.56
N THR A 706 25.25 18.56 20.88
CA THR A 706 25.34 17.41 21.79
C THR A 706 23.98 16.86 22.20
N GLU A 707 22.92 17.68 22.12
CA GLU A 707 21.57 17.29 22.54
C GLU A 707 20.51 18.12 21.79
N THR A 708 19.44 17.47 21.31
CA THR A 708 18.24 18.17 20.83
C THR A 708 17.16 18.11 21.92
N LEU A 709 16.82 19.28 22.48
CA LEU A 709 15.85 19.40 23.58
C LEU A 709 14.41 19.47 23.08
N SER A 710 14.19 20.17 21.97
CA SER A 710 12.86 20.36 21.39
C SER A 710 12.98 20.63 19.89
N VAL A 711 12.04 20.08 19.11
CA VAL A 711 11.89 20.34 17.67
C VAL A 711 10.46 20.76 17.41
N ALA A 712 10.27 21.86 16.69
CA ALA A 712 8.94 22.31 16.31
C ALA A 712 8.30 21.32 15.31
N PRO A 713 7.02 20.95 15.47
CA PRO A 713 6.33 20.12 14.50
C PRO A 713 6.26 20.85 13.15
N ARG A 714 6.58 20.15 12.06
CA ARG A 714 6.39 20.68 10.71
C ARG A 714 4.89 20.77 10.40
N PRO A 715 4.44 21.85 9.72
CA PRO A 715 3.09 21.87 9.18
C PRO A 715 2.94 20.75 8.13
N GLU A 716 1.88 19.95 8.22
CA GLU A 716 1.57 18.92 7.24
C GLU A 716 1.33 19.56 5.86
N GLY A 717 2.12 19.18 4.85
CA GLY A 717 1.87 19.52 3.44
C GLY A 717 2.81 20.54 2.78
N ARG A 718 4.10 20.22 2.65
CA ARG A 718 4.97 20.79 1.61
C ARG A 718 5.63 19.70 0.79
#